data_AF-A0A7S1H4H9-F1
#
_entry.id   AF-A0A7S1H4H9-F1
#
_cell.length_a   1.000
_cell.length_b   1.000
_cell.length_c   1.000
_cell.angle_alpha   90.00
_cell.angle_beta   90.00
_cell.angle_gamma   90.00
#
_symmetry.space_group_name_H-M   'P 1'
#
loop_
_entity.id
_entity.type
_entity.pdbx_description
1 polymer ?
#
loop_
_entity_poly.entity_id
_entity_poly.type
_entity_poly.pdbx_seq_one_letter_code
_entity_poly.pdbx_strand_id
1 'polypeptide(L)'
;RSCRPSPPTPSKFHYLFNLRDLGRVYQGLLTMTPDMFDSSTQVVRVWRNECLRVFGDRLTSDEDRAFVNETLTELIKGKFASESSDALKDPCLYGDFRTICIPRPEDEDEDEEPKEEVAVPRLYEAFESYDDVKEVFERVLVEYNKKLKPMNLVLFEDALEHIVRLERVLQMPRGNLLLVGVGGSGKQSLTRLCSFAADCGLFEITLARGYNETLFREDLKRLYSILGSENKKTVFLFTDAHVVEEGFLELINNILASGMVPALYAEDEKDSLINAVRDDVAKAGIVETKENCWNFVIDRCRDNLHVVLAMSPVGDNLRTRCRNFPGMVNNTTIDWFTPWPVEALISVAERFLAQEDLSDELRPKIVDHFKNVHMAVRHSSAEYLSSVRRYNYVSPKNYLDFIQNYKSQLGSKRTDNEEMTKRLDGGLSKLIQAADEVAKMQVELAEKTVVVEAKSAECEVMLADIAKNTEDAVEKQTVAQAKDEELAILSEKIAIQKVEAEAGLASAMPALEEAAEALNNLKKDDITEIRSFAKPHPLVGQVCECVCIFKKVDDVSWKGAKAMMQDSGFLASLVNFNKDGLTAKQVTKVKVYFRDPKFNPTDLRSISVAAAGLLQWVAAMMNYYEVSSKIEPLRNAVRQAEMDMQRNTKELARLKKELAEISSMLEGLRESLAKQTAEKEALKAEADKMAALLAIAERLISGLSSERERWTNDIASLKENRVKLDGDCLL
;
A
#
# COMPACT_ATOMS: atom_id res chain seq x y z
N ARG A 1 39.79 76.64 -15.11
CA ARG A 1 40.81 75.63 -15.52
C ARG A 1 40.55 74.25 -14.89
N SER A 2 39.64 74.11 -13.93
CA SER A 2 39.32 72.85 -13.21
C SER A 2 38.38 71.87 -13.94
N CYS A 3 37.67 72.26 -15.00
CA CYS A 3 36.61 71.44 -15.60
C CYS A 3 37.06 70.46 -16.72
N ARG A 4 38.33 70.08 -16.83
CA ARG A 4 38.76 69.10 -17.86
C ARG A 4 39.57 67.96 -17.26
N PRO A 5 38.92 66.92 -16.72
CA PRO A 5 39.55 65.62 -16.48
C PRO A 5 40.04 65.00 -17.80
N SER A 6 39.26 65.17 -18.88
CA SER A 6 39.64 64.78 -20.25
C SER A 6 38.66 65.40 -21.26
N PRO A 7 39.07 65.78 -22.48
CA PRO A 7 38.14 66.22 -23.52
C PRO A 7 37.18 65.08 -23.93
N PRO A 8 35.97 65.38 -24.43
CA PRO A 8 35.03 64.35 -24.90
C PRO A 8 35.67 63.54 -26.04
N THR A 9 35.78 62.24 -25.84
CA THR A 9 36.22 61.28 -26.86
C THR A 9 35.01 60.53 -27.42
N PRO A 10 35.13 59.79 -28.53
CA PRO A 10 34.06 58.90 -29.00
C PRO A 10 33.54 57.94 -27.93
N SER A 11 34.41 57.44 -27.05
CA SER A 11 34.04 56.57 -25.91
C SER A 11 33.47 57.34 -24.70
N LYS A 12 33.84 58.62 -24.53
CA LYS A 12 33.40 59.51 -23.43
C LYS A 12 32.57 60.69 -23.97
N PHE A 13 31.61 60.42 -24.86
CA PHE A 13 30.85 61.45 -25.59
C PHE A 13 29.97 62.33 -24.68
N HIS A 14 29.63 61.84 -23.48
CA HIS A 14 28.77 62.50 -22.51
C HIS A 14 29.55 63.39 -21.52
N TYR A 15 30.88 63.49 -21.62
CA TYR A 15 31.72 64.35 -20.78
C TYR A 15 31.62 65.83 -21.23
N LEU A 16 30.41 66.36 -21.21
CA LEU A 16 30.09 67.72 -21.61
C LEU A 16 29.73 68.54 -20.37
N PHE A 17 30.65 69.39 -19.91
CA PHE A 17 30.42 70.24 -18.75
C PHE A 17 30.08 71.67 -19.17
N ASN A 18 28.96 72.19 -18.69
CA ASN A 18 28.50 73.55 -19.02
C ASN A 18 27.98 74.29 -17.77
N LEU A 19 27.57 75.55 -17.92
CA LEU A 19 27.09 76.38 -16.80
C LEU A 19 25.82 75.84 -16.12
N ARG A 20 25.04 74.97 -16.78
CA ARG A 20 23.88 74.32 -16.18
C ARG A 20 24.29 73.33 -15.10
N ASP A 21 25.44 72.68 -15.27
CA ASP A 21 25.97 71.77 -14.24
C ASP A 21 26.29 72.55 -12.96
N LEU A 22 26.88 73.74 -13.09
CA LEU A 22 27.07 74.63 -11.94
C LEU A 22 25.72 75.03 -11.33
N GLY A 23 24.73 75.35 -12.16
CA GLY A 23 23.36 75.62 -11.71
C GLY A 23 22.75 74.48 -10.90
N ARG A 24 22.97 73.22 -11.30
CA ARG A 24 22.51 72.02 -10.58
C ARG A 24 23.17 71.83 -9.22
N VAL A 25 24.47 72.14 -9.10
CA VAL A 25 25.16 72.12 -7.79
C VAL A 25 24.51 73.12 -6.85
N TYR A 26 24.27 74.36 -7.31
CA TYR A 26 23.59 75.35 -6.49
C TYR A 26 22.13 74.98 -6.20
N GLN A 27 21.43 74.37 -7.14
CA GLN A 27 20.05 73.90 -6.94
C GLN A 27 19.96 72.89 -5.79
N GLY A 28 20.93 71.98 -5.67
CA GLY A 28 20.99 71.07 -4.52
C GLY A 28 21.45 71.73 -3.23
N LEU A 29 22.34 72.72 -3.28
CA LEU A 29 22.66 73.51 -2.09
C LEU A 29 21.45 74.29 -1.54
N LEU A 30 20.53 74.69 -2.42
CA LEU A 30 19.32 75.43 -2.03
C LEU A 30 18.25 74.55 -1.35
N THR A 31 18.42 73.23 -1.29
CA THR A 31 17.52 72.36 -0.51
C THR A 31 17.86 72.34 0.98
N MET A 32 18.99 72.93 1.38
CA MET A 32 19.42 73.00 2.77
C MET A 32 18.50 73.91 3.60
N THR A 33 18.03 73.40 4.74
CA THR A 33 17.29 74.18 5.74
C THR A 33 18.14 74.41 7.00
N PRO A 34 17.96 75.55 7.71
CA PRO A 34 18.68 75.82 8.96
C PRO A 34 18.42 74.78 10.06
N ASP A 35 17.31 74.03 9.97
CA ASP A 35 16.95 73.01 10.94
C ASP A 35 17.91 71.80 10.93
N MET A 36 18.45 71.46 9.76
CA MET A 36 19.36 70.32 9.58
C MET A 36 20.83 70.72 9.41
N PHE A 37 21.08 71.98 9.05
CA PHE A 37 22.42 72.47 8.70
C PHE A 37 22.76 73.73 9.51
N ASP A 38 23.44 73.55 10.64
CA ASP A 38 23.77 74.61 11.60
C ASP A 38 25.27 74.99 11.62
N SER A 39 26.12 74.18 10.99
CA SER A 39 27.58 74.34 11.03
C SER A 39 28.21 74.57 9.64
N SER A 40 29.30 75.33 9.59
CA SER A 40 30.07 75.54 8.35
C SER A 40 30.58 74.23 7.75
N THR A 41 30.99 73.29 8.60
CA THR A 41 31.47 71.97 8.21
C THR A 41 30.42 71.16 7.45
N GLN A 42 29.16 71.17 7.91
CA GLN A 42 28.08 70.49 7.20
C GLN A 42 27.82 71.12 5.83
N VAL A 43 27.83 72.45 5.73
CA VAL A 43 27.67 73.15 4.44
C VAL A 43 28.76 72.76 3.44
N VAL A 44 30.02 72.69 3.89
CA VAL A 44 31.14 72.25 3.03
C VAL A 44 30.98 70.78 2.62
N ARG A 45 30.47 69.93 3.51
CA ARG A 45 30.21 68.51 3.20
C ARG A 45 29.07 68.31 2.21
N VAL A 46 27.98 69.07 2.32
CA VAL A 46 26.89 69.06 1.33
C VAL A 46 27.40 69.56 -0.01
N TRP A 47 28.19 70.64 -0.03
CA TRP A 47 28.83 71.11 -1.26
C TRP A 47 29.69 70.04 -1.94
N ARG A 48 30.48 69.27 -1.16
CA ARG A 48 31.22 68.11 -1.67
C ARG A 48 30.26 67.08 -2.29
N ASN A 49 29.19 66.70 -1.60
CA ASN A 49 28.18 65.78 -2.14
C ASN A 49 27.63 66.28 -3.48
N GLU A 50 27.16 67.52 -3.52
CA GLU A 50 26.56 68.11 -4.72
C GLU A 50 27.53 68.17 -5.91
N CYS A 51 28.80 68.46 -5.65
CA CYS A 51 29.86 68.35 -6.66
C CYS A 51 30.05 66.90 -7.14
N LEU A 52 30.06 65.91 -6.25
CA LEU A 52 30.17 64.50 -6.63
C LEU A 52 28.97 64.03 -7.45
N ARG A 53 27.75 64.41 -7.06
CA ARG A 53 26.52 64.01 -7.77
C ARG A 53 26.41 64.61 -9.17
N VAL A 54 26.93 65.82 -9.38
CA VAL A 54 26.87 66.49 -10.68
C VAL A 54 28.05 66.11 -11.58
N PHE A 55 29.27 66.05 -11.04
CA PHE A 55 30.48 65.82 -11.82
C PHE A 55 31.00 64.39 -11.77
N GLY A 56 30.95 63.72 -10.61
CA GLY A 56 31.49 62.39 -10.38
C GLY A 56 30.63 61.28 -10.97
N ASP A 57 29.30 61.30 -10.72
CA ASP A 57 28.38 60.25 -11.16
C ASP A 57 28.30 60.10 -12.70
N ARG A 58 28.65 61.16 -13.43
CA ARG A 58 28.75 61.18 -14.89
C ARG A 58 29.94 60.38 -15.44
N LEU A 59 30.96 60.11 -14.62
CA LEU A 59 32.22 59.52 -15.05
C LEU A 59 32.14 57.99 -15.08
N THR A 60 32.79 57.41 -16.09
CA THR A 60 32.80 55.96 -16.32
C THR A 60 34.10 55.26 -15.91
N SER A 61 35.22 55.98 -15.90
CA SER A 61 36.53 55.42 -15.50
C SER A 61 36.83 55.71 -14.03
N ASP A 62 37.34 54.72 -13.31
CA ASP A 62 37.77 54.88 -11.92
C ASP A 62 38.93 55.88 -11.79
N GLU A 63 39.80 55.97 -12.81
CA GLU A 63 40.86 56.99 -12.89
C GLU A 63 40.28 58.42 -12.94
N ASP A 64 39.22 58.63 -13.72
CA ASP A 64 38.59 59.95 -13.83
C ASP A 64 37.88 60.33 -12.52
N ARG A 65 37.25 59.35 -11.86
CA ARG A 65 36.59 59.53 -10.56
C ARG A 65 37.61 59.86 -9.47
N ALA A 66 38.75 59.16 -9.44
CA ALA A 66 39.85 59.45 -8.53
C ALA A 66 40.38 60.87 -8.72
N PHE A 67 40.59 61.31 -9.97
CA PHE A 67 41.02 62.68 -10.27
C PHE A 67 40.05 63.75 -9.73
N VAL A 68 38.74 63.55 -9.88
CA VAL A 68 37.74 64.49 -9.34
C VAL A 68 37.76 64.49 -7.81
N ASN A 69 37.84 63.30 -7.19
CA ASN A 69 37.93 63.17 -5.73
C ASN A 69 39.19 63.85 -5.16
N GLU A 70 40.35 63.66 -5.80
CA GLU A 70 41.61 64.31 -5.42
C GLU A 70 41.50 65.84 -5.58
N THR A 71 40.96 66.31 -6.71
CA THR A 71 40.76 67.76 -6.95
C THR A 71 39.85 68.39 -5.90
N LEU A 72 38.73 67.74 -5.55
CA LEU A 72 37.82 68.21 -4.51
C LEU A 72 38.52 68.21 -3.13
N THR A 73 39.32 67.18 -2.85
CA THR A 73 40.10 67.07 -1.61
C THR A 73 41.11 68.21 -1.48
N GLU A 74 41.85 68.52 -2.54
CA GLU A 74 42.80 69.65 -2.57
C GLU A 74 42.10 70.99 -2.38
N LEU A 75 40.94 71.20 -3.02
CA LEU A 75 40.16 72.42 -2.88
C LEU A 75 39.63 72.61 -1.45
N ILE A 76 39.10 71.54 -0.83
CA ILE A 76 38.61 71.58 0.55
C ILE A 76 39.75 71.87 1.51
N LYS A 77 40.87 71.14 1.41
CA LYS A 77 42.05 71.38 2.27
C LYS A 77 42.65 72.79 2.08
N GLY A 78 42.61 73.32 0.86
CA GLY A 78 43.18 74.63 0.54
C GLY A 78 42.30 75.81 0.94
N LYS A 79 40.96 75.69 0.87
CA LYS A 79 40.01 76.79 1.15
C LYS A 79 39.29 76.69 2.48
N PHE A 80 39.10 75.47 2.98
CA PHE A 80 38.33 75.13 4.19
C PHE A 80 39.15 74.21 5.09
N ALA A 81 40.37 74.63 5.44
CA ALA A 81 41.33 73.79 6.17
C ALA A 81 40.80 73.34 7.54
N SER A 82 40.09 74.21 8.25
CA SER A 82 39.47 73.95 9.56
C SER A 82 38.39 72.87 9.52
N GLU A 83 37.61 72.83 8.45
CA GLU A 83 36.46 71.92 8.27
C GLU A 83 36.83 70.62 7.54
N SER A 84 38.08 70.52 7.06
CA SER A 84 38.50 69.47 6.11
C SER A 84 38.41 68.04 6.66
N SER A 85 38.62 67.82 7.97
CA SER A 85 38.62 66.48 8.55
C SER A 85 37.25 65.81 8.49
N ASP A 86 36.18 66.58 8.71
CA ASP A 86 34.81 66.07 8.77
C ASP A 86 34.10 66.13 7.42
N ALA A 87 34.40 67.14 6.59
CA ALA A 87 33.83 67.27 5.26
C ALA A 87 34.32 66.18 4.28
N LEU A 88 35.52 65.62 4.51
CA LEU A 88 36.12 64.57 3.68
C LEU A 88 35.78 63.14 4.13
N LYS A 89 34.96 62.96 5.17
CA LYS A 89 34.53 61.63 5.61
C LYS A 89 33.64 60.96 4.57
N ASP A 90 33.86 59.67 4.36
CA ASP A 90 33.03 58.77 3.57
C ASP A 90 32.33 57.77 4.50
N PRO A 91 31.12 57.28 4.15
CA PRO A 91 30.37 57.60 2.95
C PRO A 91 29.71 59.00 3.00
N CYS A 92 29.38 59.53 1.82
CA CYS A 92 28.76 60.86 1.65
C CYS A 92 27.34 60.67 1.08
N LEU A 93 26.39 60.41 1.98
CA LEU A 93 25.01 60.05 1.66
C LEU A 93 24.07 61.13 2.18
N TYR A 94 23.17 61.60 1.32
CA TYR A 94 22.20 62.63 1.65
C TYR A 94 20.86 62.38 0.95
N GLY A 95 19.76 62.67 1.62
CA GLY A 95 18.42 62.56 1.05
C GLY A 95 17.36 63.05 2.04
N ASP A 96 16.10 63.06 1.63
CA ASP A 96 14.97 63.54 2.44
C ASP A 96 14.02 62.41 2.89
N PHE A 97 14.51 61.16 2.83
CA PHE A 97 13.68 59.97 2.87
C PHE A 97 13.58 59.27 4.23
N ARG A 98 14.25 59.75 5.29
CA ARG A 98 14.26 59.06 6.60
C ARG A 98 12.86 58.86 7.18
N THR A 99 11.98 59.85 7.00
CA THR A 99 10.61 59.85 7.53
C THR A 99 9.62 59.08 6.66
N ILE A 100 10.06 58.50 5.54
CA ILE A 100 9.19 57.73 4.64
C ILE A 100 8.79 56.40 5.29
N CYS A 101 7.49 56.09 5.22
CA CYS A 101 6.91 54.84 5.71
C CYS A 101 7.24 54.52 7.18
N ILE A 102 7.47 55.53 8.02
CA ILE A 102 7.50 55.36 9.48
C ILE A 102 6.04 55.26 9.97
N PRO A 103 5.62 54.14 10.60
CA PRO A 103 4.32 54.06 11.25
C PRO A 103 4.25 55.09 12.38
N ARG A 104 3.17 55.89 12.44
CA ARG A 104 2.96 56.76 13.59
C ARG A 104 2.46 55.92 14.77
N PRO A 105 2.77 56.29 16.02
CA PRO A 105 2.21 55.63 17.20
C PRO A 105 0.67 55.64 17.24
N GLU A 106 0.02 56.52 16.47
CA GLU A 106 -1.43 56.67 16.37
C GLU A 106 -2.06 55.73 15.32
N ASP A 107 -1.25 55.01 14.52
CA ASP A 107 -1.72 54.05 13.50
C ASP A 107 -2.03 52.65 14.09
N GLU A 108 -1.87 52.45 15.41
CA GLU A 108 -2.16 51.19 16.12
C GLU A 108 -3.61 51.08 16.65
N ASP A 109 -4.37 52.17 16.67
CA ASP A 109 -5.78 52.18 17.09
C ASP A 109 -6.72 52.18 15.87
N GLU A 110 -7.15 50.99 15.44
CA GLU A 110 -7.98 50.75 14.23
C GLU A 110 -9.39 51.40 14.22
N ASP A 111 -9.79 52.12 15.29
CA ASP A 111 -11.17 52.57 15.52
C ASP A 111 -11.40 54.11 15.51
N GLU A 112 -10.38 54.96 15.29
CA GLU A 112 -10.58 56.41 15.12
C GLU A 112 -10.54 56.86 13.65
N GLU A 113 -11.47 57.75 13.26
CA GLU A 113 -11.49 58.38 11.92
C GLU A 113 -10.13 59.03 11.60
N PRO A 114 -9.61 58.91 10.35
CA PRO A 114 -8.31 59.44 9.99
C PRO A 114 -8.29 60.96 10.16
N LYS A 115 -7.66 61.44 11.23
CA LYS A 115 -7.35 62.86 11.45
C LYS A 115 -6.42 63.31 10.32
N GLU A 116 -6.62 64.54 9.82
CA GLU A 116 -5.85 65.13 8.72
C GLU A 116 -4.34 64.82 8.87
N GLU A 117 -3.77 64.16 7.85
CA GLU A 117 -2.35 63.81 7.79
C GLU A 117 -1.49 65.08 7.97
N VAL A 118 -1.03 65.36 9.19
CA VAL A 118 -0.03 66.42 9.40
C VAL A 118 1.28 65.90 8.81
N ALA A 119 1.51 66.09 7.51
CA ALA A 119 2.68 65.60 6.80
C ALA A 119 3.96 66.09 7.50
N VAL A 120 4.78 65.16 8.02
CA VAL A 120 6.09 65.52 8.56
C VAL A 120 6.92 66.07 7.39
N PRO A 121 7.50 67.28 7.51
CA PRO A 121 8.31 67.84 6.44
C PRO A 121 9.45 66.89 6.08
N ARG A 122 9.59 66.56 4.79
CA ARG A 122 10.75 65.84 4.27
C ARG A 122 11.91 66.83 4.21
N LEU A 123 12.87 66.68 5.10
CA LEU A 123 14.04 67.55 5.19
C LEU A 123 15.26 66.84 4.62
N TYR A 124 16.03 67.55 3.81
CA TYR A 124 17.27 67.04 3.25
C TYR A 124 18.31 66.91 4.36
N GLU A 125 18.85 65.70 4.58
CA GLU A 125 19.73 65.40 5.71
C GLU A 125 20.85 64.42 5.35
N ALA A 126 21.84 64.29 6.23
CA ALA A 126 22.96 63.37 6.06
C ALA A 126 22.65 61.98 6.66
N PHE A 127 23.09 60.93 5.98
CA PHE A 127 23.08 59.55 6.49
C PHE A 127 24.52 59.13 6.80
N GLU A 128 24.73 58.51 7.97
CA GLU A 128 26.07 58.13 8.44
C GLU A 128 26.55 56.82 7.81
N SER A 129 25.63 55.89 7.57
CA SER A 129 25.94 54.55 7.05
C SER A 129 25.02 54.14 5.90
N TYR A 130 25.49 53.17 5.10
CA TYR A 130 24.63 52.51 4.10
C TYR A 130 23.50 51.71 4.77
N ASP A 131 23.71 51.19 5.99
CA ASP A 131 22.71 50.44 6.73
C ASP A 131 21.48 51.31 7.09
N ASP A 132 21.69 52.59 7.42
CA ASP A 132 20.60 53.54 7.68
C ASP A 132 19.70 53.71 6.44
N VAL A 133 20.31 53.86 5.26
CA VAL A 133 19.60 53.99 3.98
C VAL A 133 18.91 52.67 3.63
N LYS A 134 19.59 51.55 3.88
CA LYS A 134 19.07 50.21 3.61
C LYS A 134 17.82 49.93 4.43
N GLU A 135 17.82 50.22 5.74
CA GLU A 135 16.66 50.00 6.60
C GLU A 135 15.43 50.75 6.07
N VAL A 136 15.61 52.03 5.70
CA VAL A 136 14.52 52.84 5.13
C VAL A 136 13.99 52.21 3.85
N PHE A 137 14.86 51.89 2.88
CA PHE A 137 14.42 51.37 1.59
C PHE A 137 13.95 49.91 1.63
N GLU A 138 14.35 49.12 2.63
CA GLU A 138 13.74 47.81 2.89
C GLU A 138 12.29 47.97 3.40
N ARG A 139 12.02 48.95 4.29
CA ARG A 139 10.63 49.29 4.68
C ARG A 139 9.81 49.77 3.48
N VAL A 140 10.36 50.67 2.67
CA VAL A 140 9.70 51.15 1.44
C VAL A 140 9.41 49.99 0.48
N LEU A 141 10.35 49.04 0.32
CA LEU A 141 10.17 47.87 -0.54
C LEU A 141 9.04 46.96 -0.03
N VAL A 142 8.93 46.77 1.29
CA VAL A 142 7.82 46.00 1.89
C VAL A 142 6.48 46.66 1.59
N GLU A 143 6.36 47.98 1.80
CA GLU A 143 5.13 48.72 1.50
C GLU A 143 4.79 48.75 0.01
N TYR A 144 5.81 48.91 -0.84
CA TYR A 144 5.66 48.80 -2.29
C TYR A 144 5.08 47.43 -2.67
N ASN A 145 5.63 46.35 -2.11
CA ASN A 145 5.20 44.99 -2.41
C ASN A 145 3.80 44.65 -1.89
N LYS A 146 3.29 45.40 -0.89
CA LYS A 146 1.89 45.29 -0.42
C LYS A 146 0.91 45.98 -1.37
N LYS A 147 1.25 47.20 -1.84
CA LYS A 147 0.34 48.05 -2.63
C LYS A 147 0.40 47.78 -4.14
N LEU A 148 1.56 47.40 -4.65
CA LEU A 148 1.85 47.29 -6.08
C LEU A 148 2.37 45.89 -6.43
N LYS A 149 2.70 45.66 -7.71
CA LYS A 149 3.22 44.39 -8.19
C LYS A 149 4.56 44.08 -7.49
N PRO A 150 4.71 42.93 -6.81
CA PRO A 150 5.87 42.66 -5.99
C PRO A 150 7.17 42.58 -6.80
N MET A 151 8.22 43.19 -6.26
CA MET A 151 9.59 43.15 -6.75
C MET A 151 10.51 42.57 -5.68
N ASN A 152 11.35 41.59 -6.05
CA ASN A 152 12.38 41.04 -5.18
C ASN A 152 13.71 41.74 -5.45
N LEU A 153 13.96 42.85 -4.75
CA LEU A 153 15.20 43.63 -4.87
C LEU A 153 16.16 43.29 -3.74
N VAL A 154 17.44 43.17 -4.10
CA VAL A 154 18.55 43.05 -3.15
C VAL A 154 19.24 44.40 -3.07
N LEU A 155 19.25 44.99 -1.88
CA LEU A 155 19.85 46.30 -1.62
C LEU A 155 21.25 46.12 -1.04
N PHE A 156 22.25 46.21 -1.93
CA PHE A 156 23.68 46.30 -1.60
C PHE A 156 24.18 47.74 -1.78
N GLU A 157 25.39 48.05 -1.33
CA GLU A 157 25.94 49.43 -1.27
C GLU A 157 25.78 50.22 -2.57
N ASP A 158 26.25 49.71 -3.72
CA ASP A 158 26.09 50.39 -5.02
C ASP A 158 24.61 50.62 -5.39
N ALA A 159 23.71 49.69 -5.06
CA ALA A 159 22.28 49.86 -5.31
C ALA A 159 21.70 50.99 -4.45
N LEU A 160 22.16 51.11 -3.20
CA LEU A 160 21.78 52.20 -2.29
C LEU A 160 22.35 53.55 -2.78
N GLU A 161 23.56 53.57 -3.33
CA GLU A 161 24.08 54.78 -3.98
C GLU A 161 23.21 55.24 -5.15
N HIS A 162 22.83 54.31 -6.03
CA HIS A 162 21.94 54.62 -7.15
C HIS A 162 20.57 55.10 -6.69
N ILE A 163 20.04 54.54 -5.61
CA ILE A 163 18.79 54.99 -4.99
C ILE A 163 18.92 56.43 -4.50
N VAL A 164 19.99 56.76 -3.76
CA VAL A 164 20.23 58.11 -3.25
C VAL A 164 20.34 59.13 -4.41
N ARG A 165 21.01 58.75 -5.50
CA ARG A 165 21.11 59.59 -6.72
C ARG A 165 19.76 59.80 -7.39
N LEU A 166 18.97 58.73 -7.50
CA LEU A 166 17.62 58.76 -8.07
C LEU A 166 16.67 59.62 -7.25
N GLU A 167 16.67 59.43 -5.93
CA GLU A 167 15.83 60.16 -4.99
C GLU A 167 16.14 61.67 -5.05
N ARG A 168 17.43 62.04 -4.95
CA ARG A 168 17.89 63.43 -5.17
C ARG A 168 17.42 63.99 -6.51
N VAL A 169 17.47 63.16 -7.55
CA VAL A 169 16.83 63.32 -8.88
C VAL A 169 15.42 63.91 -8.83
N LEU A 170 14.57 63.12 -8.21
CA LEU A 170 13.12 63.23 -8.21
C LEU A 170 12.61 64.34 -7.30
N GLN A 171 13.36 64.72 -6.26
CA GLN A 171 13.00 65.87 -5.42
C GLN A 171 13.39 67.21 -6.04
N MET A 172 14.36 67.23 -6.94
CA MET A 172 14.77 68.47 -7.61
C MET A 172 13.70 68.93 -8.61
N PRO A 173 13.27 70.20 -8.58
CA PRO A 173 12.29 70.68 -9.54
C PRO A 173 12.87 70.58 -10.96
N ARG A 174 12.07 70.02 -11.88
CA ARG A 174 12.43 69.76 -13.28
C ARG A 174 13.65 68.82 -13.42
N GLY A 175 13.86 67.93 -12.46
CA GLY A 175 14.93 66.93 -12.46
C GLY A 175 14.66 65.77 -13.42
N ASN A 176 15.48 65.58 -14.45
CA ASN A 176 15.40 64.44 -15.36
C ASN A 176 16.63 63.54 -15.22
N LEU A 177 16.49 62.24 -15.46
CA LEU A 177 17.60 61.28 -15.36
C LEU A 177 17.85 60.53 -16.66
N LEU A 178 19.13 60.27 -16.93
CA LEU A 178 19.59 59.32 -17.93
C LEU A 178 20.40 58.23 -17.19
N LEU A 179 19.76 57.09 -16.96
CA LEU A 179 20.37 55.92 -16.35
C LEU A 179 21.01 55.08 -17.44
N VAL A 180 22.32 54.90 -17.37
CA VAL A 180 23.07 54.13 -18.36
C VAL A 180 23.67 52.90 -17.70
N GLY A 181 23.33 51.73 -18.22
CA GLY A 181 23.91 50.48 -17.73
C GLY A 181 23.48 49.26 -18.53
N VAL A 182 24.20 48.15 -18.36
CA VAL A 182 23.85 46.88 -19.01
C VAL A 182 22.50 46.33 -18.52
N GLY A 183 21.92 45.40 -19.27
CA GLY A 183 20.67 44.73 -18.87
C GLY A 183 20.77 44.07 -17.49
N GLY A 184 19.71 44.12 -16.69
CA GLY A 184 19.69 43.52 -15.35
C GLY A 184 20.38 44.32 -14.24
N SER A 185 20.98 45.48 -14.54
CA SER A 185 21.65 46.32 -13.54
C SER A 185 20.73 46.99 -12.50
N GLY A 186 19.41 46.78 -12.58
CA GLY A 186 18.44 47.33 -11.61
C GLY A 186 17.80 48.68 -12.00
N LYS A 187 18.22 49.34 -13.09
CA LYS A 187 17.71 50.68 -13.52
C LYS A 187 16.20 50.86 -13.38
N GLN A 188 15.41 49.97 -13.98
CA GLN A 188 13.95 50.07 -13.96
C GLN A 188 13.40 49.84 -12.55
N SER A 189 13.83 48.76 -11.88
CA SER A 189 13.30 48.39 -10.57
C SER A 189 13.63 49.42 -9.49
N LEU A 190 14.84 49.99 -9.51
CA LEU A 190 15.21 51.09 -8.60
C LEU A 190 14.41 52.36 -8.91
N THR A 191 14.18 52.68 -10.19
CA THR A 191 13.32 53.83 -10.56
C THR A 191 11.92 53.65 -9.99
N ARG A 192 11.30 52.47 -10.14
CA ARG A 192 9.95 52.21 -9.61
C ARG A 192 9.87 52.36 -8.10
N LEU A 193 10.89 51.87 -7.38
CA LEU A 193 10.98 51.99 -5.93
C LEU A 193 11.15 53.47 -5.51
N CYS A 194 12.02 54.22 -6.19
CA CYS A 194 12.26 55.63 -5.91
C CYS A 194 11.05 56.50 -6.27
N SER A 195 10.34 56.21 -7.37
CA SER A 195 9.07 56.88 -7.71
C SER A 195 8.05 56.72 -6.60
N PHE A 196 7.92 55.51 -6.04
CA PHE A 196 7.02 55.25 -4.93
C PHE A 196 7.46 55.96 -3.64
N ALA A 197 8.75 55.96 -3.33
CA ALA A 197 9.30 56.70 -2.19
C ALA A 197 9.01 58.22 -2.30
N ALA A 198 9.22 58.79 -3.49
CA ALA A 198 8.99 60.21 -3.78
C ALA A 198 7.49 60.60 -3.88
N ASP A 199 6.57 59.65 -3.70
CA ASP A 199 5.12 59.82 -3.93
C ASP A 199 4.80 60.35 -5.34
N CYS A 200 5.59 59.91 -6.31
CA CYS A 200 5.41 60.21 -7.72
C CYS A 200 4.69 59.05 -8.42
N GLY A 201 3.67 59.37 -9.22
CA GLY A 201 3.04 58.41 -10.12
C GLY A 201 4.06 57.84 -11.12
N LEU A 202 3.87 56.60 -11.56
CA LEU A 202 4.72 55.97 -12.56
C LEU A 202 3.96 55.85 -13.88
N PHE A 203 4.50 56.44 -14.94
CA PHE A 203 3.97 56.30 -16.29
C PHE A 203 4.95 55.50 -17.17
N GLU A 204 4.47 54.41 -17.74
CA GLU A 204 5.19 53.55 -18.68
C GLU A 204 4.32 53.33 -19.92
N ILE A 205 4.93 53.33 -21.11
CA ILE A 205 4.21 52.97 -22.33
C ILE A 205 4.12 51.45 -22.47
N THR A 206 2.99 50.96 -22.98
CA THR A 206 2.80 49.53 -23.26
C THR A 206 2.83 49.31 -24.76
N LEU A 207 3.92 48.70 -25.24
CA LEU A 207 4.07 48.41 -26.66
C LEU A 207 3.10 47.31 -27.10
N ALA A 208 2.19 47.64 -28.01
CA ALA A 208 1.32 46.69 -28.71
C ALA A 208 1.82 46.43 -30.15
N ARG A 209 1.35 45.35 -30.78
CA ARG A 209 1.70 45.08 -32.18
C ARG A 209 1.16 46.20 -33.08
N GLY A 210 2.05 46.89 -33.79
CA GLY A 210 1.69 48.05 -34.61
C GLY A 210 1.75 49.40 -33.88
N TYR A 211 2.38 49.46 -32.70
CA TYR A 211 2.64 50.72 -31.99
C TYR A 211 3.50 51.65 -32.86
N ASN A 212 3.00 52.86 -33.12
CA ASN A 212 3.60 53.86 -34.00
C ASN A 212 3.60 55.25 -33.33
N GLU A 213 4.15 56.26 -34.01
CA GLU A 213 4.24 57.62 -33.46
C GLU A 213 2.87 58.21 -33.08
N THR A 214 1.80 57.91 -33.81
CA THR A 214 0.45 58.40 -33.50
C THR A 214 -0.04 57.89 -32.15
N LEU A 215 0.11 56.59 -31.89
CA LEU A 215 -0.24 56.00 -30.60
C LEU A 215 0.64 56.54 -29.47
N PHE A 216 1.91 56.80 -29.75
CA PHE A 216 2.80 57.42 -28.77
C PHE A 216 2.38 58.85 -28.42
N ARG A 217 1.94 59.65 -29.42
CA ARG A 217 1.38 60.98 -29.16
C ARG A 217 0.12 60.92 -28.30
N GLU A 218 -0.75 59.93 -28.50
CA GLU A 218 -1.94 59.73 -27.65
C GLU A 218 -1.56 59.35 -26.20
N ASP A 219 -0.55 58.47 -26.01
CA ASP A 219 -0.03 58.17 -24.67
C ASP A 219 0.58 59.41 -24.01
N LEU A 220 1.29 60.26 -24.75
CA LEU A 220 1.81 61.53 -24.24
C LEU A 220 0.68 62.49 -23.86
N LYS A 221 -0.41 62.57 -24.63
CA LYS A 221 -1.58 63.37 -24.25
C LYS A 221 -2.15 62.92 -22.91
N ARG A 222 -2.26 61.61 -22.68
CA ARG A 222 -2.68 61.05 -21.38
C ARG A 222 -1.73 61.44 -20.26
N LEU A 223 -0.41 61.36 -20.49
CA LEU A 223 0.59 61.80 -19.51
C LEU A 223 0.41 63.27 -19.15
N TYR A 224 0.29 64.16 -20.13
CA TYR A 224 0.09 65.60 -19.89
C TYR A 224 -1.24 65.92 -19.22
N SER A 225 -2.30 65.13 -19.43
CA SER A 225 -3.55 65.27 -18.68
C SER A 225 -3.37 64.97 -17.18
N ILE A 226 -2.60 63.93 -16.83
CA ILE A 226 -2.29 63.60 -15.43
C ILE A 226 -1.45 64.72 -14.77
N LEU A 227 -0.46 65.23 -15.51
CA LEU A 227 0.44 66.28 -15.02
C LEU A 227 -0.24 67.64 -14.86
N GLY A 228 -1.06 68.03 -15.85
CA GLY A 228 -1.67 69.35 -15.97
C GLY A 228 -3.03 69.46 -15.29
N SER A 229 -3.96 68.54 -15.60
CA SER A 229 -5.33 68.60 -15.07
C SER A 229 -5.44 67.99 -13.68
N GLU A 230 -4.84 66.83 -13.44
CA GLU A 230 -4.89 66.18 -12.12
C GLU A 230 -3.84 66.72 -11.13
N ASN A 231 -2.87 67.50 -11.62
CA ASN A 231 -1.77 68.05 -10.82
C ASN A 231 -0.98 67.00 -10.03
N LYS A 232 -0.70 65.84 -10.64
CA LYS A 232 0.04 64.76 -10.00
C LYS A 232 1.48 64.69 -10.53
N LYS A 233 2.45 64.73 -9.61
CA LYS A 233 3.86 64.47 -9.93
C LYS A 233 4.01 63.07 -10.52
N THR A 234 4.64 62.97 -11.68
CA THR A 234 4.73 61.71 -12.43
C THR A 234 6.12 61.51 -13.00
N VAL A 235 6.66 60.31 -12.79
CA VAL A 235 7.88 59.80 -13.42
C VAL A 235 7.50 59.08 -14.71
N PHE A 236 8.00 59.59 -15.84
CA PHE A 236 7.91 58.89 -17.12
C PHE A 236 9.15 58.02 -17.31
N LEU A 237 8.98 56.70 -17.13
CA LEU A 237 10.05 55.72 -17.35
C LEU A 237 10.06 55.24 -18.81
N PHE A 238 11.10 55.64 -19.54
CA PHE A 238 11.29 55.32 -20.94
C PHE A 238 12.58 54.52 -21.14
N THR A 239 12.49 53.36 -21.79
CA THR A 239 13.58 52.38 -21.86
C THR A 239 14.05 52.18 -23.29
N ASP A 240 15.23 51.60 -23.48
CA ASP A 240 15.74 51.27 -24.82
C ASP A 240 14.77 50.37 -25.63
N ALA A 241 14.05 49.47 -24.95
CA ALA A 241 13.05 48.60 -25.57
C ALA A 241 11.80 49.38 -26.07
N HIS A 242 11.55 50.58 -25.53
CA HIS A 242 10.44 51.44 -25.94
C HIS A 242 10.71 52.19 -27.25
N VAL A 243 11.96 52.22 -27.74
CA VAL A 243 12.33 52.90 -28.99
C VAL A 243 12.06 51.97 -30.19
N VAL A 244 10.80 51.96 -30.64
CA VAL A 244 10.40 51.23 -31.87
C VAL A 244 10.83 52.02 -33.11
N GLU A 245 10.63 53.34 -33.08
CA GLU A 245 11.00 54.27 -34.15
C GLU A 245 11.88 55.39 -33.57
N GLU A 246 12.92 55.81 -34.30
CA GLU A 246 13.83 56.88 -33.84
C GLU A 246 13.12 58.23 -33.69
N GLY A 247 11.98 58.44 -34.37
CA GLY A 247 11.13 59.62 -34.21
C GLY A 247 10.60 59.80 -32.78
N PHE A 248 10.48 58.74 -31.98
CA PHE A 248 10.04 58.85 -30.59
C PHE A 248 11.02 59.69 -29.77
N LEU A 249 12.32 59.55 -30.05
CA LEU A 249 13.37 60.29 -29.36
C LEU A 249 13.38 61.77 -29.73
N GLU A 250 12.87 62.15 -30.90
CA GLU A 250 12.63 63.55 -31.26
C GLU A 250 11.58 64.16 -30.32
N LEU A 251 10.47 63.44 -30.09
CA LEU A 251 9.44 63.89 -29.16
C LEU A 251 10.00 63.98 -27.74
N ILE A 252 10.72 62.97 -27.26
CA ILE A 252 11.38 63.00 -25.94
C ILE A 252 12.37 64.18 -25.83
N ASN A 253 13.15 64.46 -26.86
CA ASN A 253 14.08 65.59 -26.89
C ASN A 253 13.33 66.93 -26.73
N ASN A 254 12.17 67.07 -27.37
CA ASN A 254 11.30 68.24 -27.19
C ASN A 254 10.74 68.33 -25.76
N ILE A 255 10.31 67.20 -25.17
CA ILE A 255 9.89 67.18 -23.75
C ILE A 255 11.03 67.66 -22.84
N LEU A 256 12.25 67.14 -23.04
CA LEU A 256 13.40 67.53 -22.24
C LEU A 256 13.81 68.99 -22.44
N ALA A 257 13.66 69.54 -23.65
CA ALA A 257 14.10 70.89 -24.00
C ALA A 257 13.07 71.98 -23.72
N SER A 258 11.85 71.83 -24.23
CA SER A 258 10.76 72.81 -24.09
C SER A 258 9.76 72.45 -22.99
N GLY A 259 9.77 71.21 -22.49
CA GLY A 259 8.80 70.75 -21.48
C GLY A 259 7.48 70.26 -22.06
N MET A 260 7.26 70.47 -23.36
CA MET A 260 6.08 70.03 -24.11
C MET A 260 6.45 69.68 -25.55
N VAL A 261 5.66 68.81 -26.16
CA VAL A 261 5.79 68.44 -27.57
C VAL A 261 5.05 69.45 -28.46
N PRO A 262 5.71 70.07 -29.46
CA PRO A 262 5.05 70.97 -30.40
C PRO A 262 3.93 70.27 -31.18
N ALA A 263 2.82 70.97 -31.40
CA ALA A 263 1.65 70.47 -32.15
C ALA A 263 1.12 69.11 -31.66
N LEU A 264 1.19 68.84 -30.34
CA LEU A 264 0.61 67.65 -29.74
C LEU A 264 -0.92 67.70 -29.67
N TYR A 265 -1.46 68.89 -29.38
CA TYR A 265 -2.89 69.13 -29.21
C TYR A 265 -3.47 69.98 -30.34
N ALA A 266 -4.65 69.60 -30.82
CA ALA A 266 -5.50 70.47 -31.63
C ALA A 266 -6.09 71.61 -30.77
N GLU A 267 -6.60 72.67 -31.39
CA GLU A 267 -7.09 73.85 -30.64
C GLU A 267 -8.28 73.54 -29.72
N ASP A 268 -9.14 72.62 -30.12
CA ASP A 268 -10.28 72.13 -29.34
C ASP A 268 -9.85 71.30 -28.12
N GLU A 269 -8.81 70.47 -28.26
CA GLU A 269 -8.26 69.70 -27.13
C GLU A 269 -7.56 70.59 -26.10
N LYS A 270 -6.93 71.69 -26.54
CA LYS A 270 -6.31 72.67 -25.64
C LYS A 270 -7.32 73.35 -24.74
N ASP A 271 -8.50 73.69 -25.27
CA ASP A 271 -9.56 74.33 -24.49
C ASP A 271 -10.01 73.46 -23.30
N SER A 272 -9.96 72.13 -23.43
CA SER A 272 -10.25 71.20 -22.32
C SER A 272 -9.25 71.35 -21.16
N LEU A 273 -7.94 71.35 -21.45
CA LEU A 273 -6.89 71.52 -20.45
C LEU A 273 -6.90 72.92 -19.83
N ILE A 274 -7.15 73.95 -20.64
CA ILE A 274 -7.25 75.34 -20.19
C ILE A 274 -8.39 75.51 -19.18
N ASN A 275 -9.54 74.90 -19.44
CA ASN A 275 -10.67 74.95 -18.53
C ASN A 275 -10.39 74.23 -17.20
N ALA A 276 -9.61 73.14 -17.23
CA ALA A 276 -9.26 72.38 -16.02
C ALA A 276 -8.39 73.17 -15.03
N VAL A 277 -7.51 74.05 -15.53
CA VAL A 277 -6.58 74.82 -14.67
C VAL A 277 -7.06 76.23 -14.35
N ARG A 278 -8.18 76.68 -14.92
CA ARG A 278 -8.63 78.07 -14.85
C ARG A 278 -8.82 78.57 -13.41
N ASP A 279 -9.42 77.74 -12.57
CA ASP A 279 -9.62 78.06 -11.15
C ASP A 279 -8.29 78.16 -10.39
N ASP A 280 -7.29 77.35 -10.76
CA ASP A 280 -5.96 77.39 -10.14
C ASP A 280 -5.14 78.60 -10.60
N VAL A 281 -5.32 79.03 -11.85
CA VAL A 281 -4.74 80.28 -12.38
C VAL A 281 -5.31 81.50 -11.63
N ALA A 282 -6.62 81.50 -11.37
CA ALA A 282 -7.27 82.54 -10.58
C ALA A 282 -6.76 82.57 -9.14
N LYS A 283 -6.59 81.41 -8.49
CA LYS A 283 -5.99 81.29 -7.15
C LYS A 283 -4.52 81.77 -7.11
N ALA A 284 -3.77 81.55 -8.18
CA ALA A 284 -2.39 82.03 -8.33
C ALA A 284 -2.28 83.55 -8.57
N GLY A 285 -3.41 84.27 -8.70
CA GLY A 285 -3.44 85.71 -8.92
C GLY A 285 -3.05 86.15 -10.33
N ILE A 286 -3.08 85.23 -11.31
CA ILE A 286 -2.76 85.50 -12.71
C ILE A 286 -4.06 85.80 -13.48
N VAL A 287 -4.02 86.75 -14.42
CA VAL A 287 -5.20 87.08 -15.25
C VAL A 287 -5.59 85.90 -16.14
N GLU A 288 -6.85 85.49 -16.09
CA GLU A 288 -7.43 84.34 -16.82
C GLU A 288 -7.60 84.57 -18.34
N THR A 289 -6.50 84.84 -19.04
CA THR A 289 -6.48 84.80 -20.50
C THR A 289 -6.18 83.38 -20.97
N LYS A 290 -6.68 82.98 -22.16
CA LYS A 290 -6.39 81.64 -22.73
C LYS A 290 -4.88 81.36 -22.81
N GLU A 291 -4.09 82.37 -23.16
CA GLU A 291 -2.64 82.28 -23.25
C GLU A 291 -1.97 82.08 -21.88
N ASN A 292 -2.39 82.83 -20.86
CA ASN A 292 -1.85 82.67 -19.51
C ASN A 292 -2.22 81.30 -18.92
N CYS A 293 -3.45 80.84 -19.12
CA CYS A 293 -3.86 79.51 -18.68
C CYS A 293 -3.04 78.41 -19.39
N TRP A 294 -2.80 78.54 -20.69
CA TRP A 294 -1.98 77.58 -21.43
C TRP A 294 -0.51 77.56 -20.96
N ASN A 295 0.09 78.73 -20.74
CA ASN A 295 1.44 78.82 -20.17
C ASN A 295 1.50 78.21 -18.76
N PHE A 296 0.45 78.41 -17.95
CA PHE A 296 0.33 77.79 -16.64
C PHE A 296 0.24 76.26 -16.74
N VAL A 297 -0.51 75.70 -17.70
CA VAL A 297 -0.49 74.24 -17.98
C VAL A 297 0.91 73.77 -18.32
N ILE A 298 1.64 74.49 -19.18
CA ILE A 298 3.01 74.13 -19.56
C ILE A 298 3.94 74.11 -18.35
N ASP A 299 3.94 75.17 -17.54
CA ASP A 299 4.80 75.23 -16.36
C ASP A 299 4.43 74.16 -15.33
N ARG A 300 3.13 73.93 -15.08
CA ARG A 300 2.66 72.86 -14.21
C ARG A 300 3.09 71.49 -14.70
N CYS A 301 2.96 71.22 -16.00
CA CYS A 301 3.42 69.98 -16.60
C CYS A 301 4.93 69.80 -16.46
N ARG A 302 5.71 70.87 -16.62
CA ARG A 302 7.17 70.84 -16.45
C ARG A 302 7.61 70.62 -15.02
N ASP A 303 6.91 71.20 -14.08
CA ASP A 303 7.24 71.11 -12.66
C ASP A 303 6.88 69.73 -12.08
N ASN A 304 5.84 69.09 -12.62
CA ASN A 304 5.37 67.77 -12.20
C ASN A 304 5.98 66.59 -12.97
N LEU A 305 6.69 66.82 -14.08
CA LEU A 305 7.23 65.76 -14.93
C LEU A 305 8.71 65.49 -14.67
N HIS A 306 9.02 64.25 -14.34
CA HIS A 306 10.38 63.72 -14.31
C HIS A 306 10.54 62.67 -15.40
N VAL A 307 11.40 62.92 -16.39
CA VAL A 307 11.71 61.95 -17.44
C VAL A 307 12.91 61.11 -17.01
N VAL A 308 12.73 59.79 -16.92
CA VAL A 308 13.80 58.83 -16.60
C VAL A 308 14.05 57.94 -17.81
N LEU A 309 15.22 58.12 -18.42
CA LEU A 309 15.69 57.37 -19.58
C LEU A 309 16.58 56.22 -19.12
N ALA A 310 16.13 54.97 -19.26
CA ALA A 310 16.92 53.78 -18.93
C ALA A 310 17.51 53.15 -20.20
N MET A 311 18.76 53.51 -20.52
CA MET A 311 19.43 53.15 -21.77
C MET A 311 20.58 52.16 -21.57
N SER A 312 20.86 51.37 -22.61
CA SER A 312 21.99 50.45 -22.63
C SER A 312 23.23 51.11 -23.26
N PRO A 313 24.43 51.03 -22.65
CA PRO A 313 25.68 51.47 -23.26
C PRO A 313 26.24 50.46 -24.28
N VAL A 314 25.55 49.34 -24.48
CA VAL A 314 26.00 48.28 -25.38
C VAL A 314 25.82 48.72 -26.84
N GLY A 315 26.90 48.64 -27.61
CA GLY A 315 26.93 49.08 -29.01
C GLY A 315 27.02 50.59 -29.19
N ASP A 316 26.83 51.06 -30.42
CA ASP A 316 27.00 52.48 -30.80
C ASP A 316 25.69 53.29 -30.82
N ASN A 317 24.55 52.64 -30.54
CA ASN A 317 23.22 53.25 -30.66
C ASN A 317 23.04 54.40 -29.67
N LEU A 318 23.38 54.21 -28.39
CA LEU A 318 23.26 55.26 -27.37
C LEU A 318 24.07 56.50 -27.75
N ARG A 319 25.33 56.29 -28.17
CA ARG A 319 26.20 57.39 -28.63
C ARG A 319 25.59 58.14 -29.80
N THR A 320 25.05 57.42 -30.79
CA THR A 320 24.44 58.02 -31.98
C THR A 320 23.18 58.82 -31.61
N ARG A 321 22.33 58.26 -30.75
CA ARG A 321 21.12 58.92 -30.24
C ARG A 321 21.44 60.18 -29.43
N CYS A 322 22.39 60.12 -28.50
CA CYS A 322 22.82 61.30 -27.74
C CYS A 322 23.40 62.41 -28.63
N ARG A 323 24.00 62.06 -29.78
CA ARG A 323 24.48 63.04 -30.76
C ARG A 323 23.34 63.66 -31.56
N ASN A 324 22.38 62.84 -32.00
CA ASN A 324 21.23 63.29 -32.78
C ASN A 324 20.21 64.07 -31.93
N PHE A 325 20.12 63.73 -30.64
CA PHE A 325 19.16 64.28 -29.68
C PHE A 325 19.90 64.84 -28.43
N PRO A 326 20.49 66.05 -28.50
CA PRO A 326 21.35 66.59 -27.45
C PRO A 326 20.64 66.83 -26.11
N GLY A 327 19.31 66.96 -26.09
CA GLY A 327 18.52 67.12 -24.87
C GLY A 327 18.68 65.95 -23.90
N MET A 328 18.92 64.74 -24.43
CA MET A 328 19.15 63.54 -23.62
C MET A 328 20.38 63.66 -22.70
N VAL A 329 21.39 64.43 -23.08
CA VAL A 329 22.63 64.62 -22.29
C VAL A 329 22.61 65.96 -21.56
N ASN A 330 22.14 67.02 -22.23
CA ASN A 330 22.23 68.38 -21.71
C ASN A 330 21.20 68.69 -20.61
N ASN A 331 20.06 68.00 -20.61
CA ASN A 331 18.91 68.31 -19.73
C ASN A 331 18.63 67.22 -18.71
N THR A 332 19.44 66.16 -18.68
CA THR A 332 19.35 65.08 -17.70
C THR A 332 20.58 65.06 -16.80
N THR A 333 20.42 64.49 -15.61
CA THR A 333 21.53 64.03 -14.76
C THR A 333 21.84 62.59 -15.17
N ILE A 334 23.13 62.32 -15.42
CA ILE A 334 23.56 61.01 -15.94
C ILE A 334 24.06 60.18 -14.76
N ASP A 335 23.51 58.99 -14.61
CA ASP A 335 23.95 58.01 -13.62
C ASP A 335 24.38 56.71 -14.32
N TRP A 336 25.64 56.34 -14.10
CA TRP A 336 26.25 55.15 -14.69
C TRP A 336 26.21 53.97 -13.74
N PHE A 337 25.42 52.97 -14.11
CA PHE A 337 25.37 51.66 -13.46
C PHE A 337 26.57 50.84 -13.90
N THR A 338 27.58 50.79 -13.04
CA THR A 338 28.77 49.98 -13.26
C THR A 338 28.47 48.49 -13.08
N PRO A 339 29.31 47.60 -13.65
CA PRO A 339 29.21 46.18 -13.36
C PRO A 339 29.30 45.93 -11.85
N TRP A 340 28.50 44.98 -11.35
CA TRP A 340 28.46 44.68 -9.92
C TRP A 340 29.84 44.31 -9.35
N PRO A 341 30.20 44.86 -8.18
CA PRO A 341 31.41 44.49 -7.46
C PRO A 341 31.27 43.09 -6.86
N VAL A 342 32.37 42.58 -6.31
CA VAL A 342 32.44 41.20 -5.80
C VAL A 342 31.49 41.02 -4.61
N GLU A 343 31.41 42.03 -3.76
CA GLU A 343 30.57 42.11 -2.56
C GLU A 343 29.09 42.05 -2.93
N ALA A 344 28.69 42.73 -4.01
CA ALA A 344 27.32 42.68 -4.53
C ALA A 344 26.95 41.28 -5.06
N LEU A 345 27.87 40.59 -5.75
CA LEU A 345 27.63 39.23 -6.24
C LEU A 345 27.42 38.23 -5.08
N ILE A 346 28.18 38.38 -4.00
CA ILE A 346 28.04 37.57 -2.78
C ILE A 346 26.69 37.85 -2.12
N SER A 347 26.38 39.12 -1.81
CA SER A 347 25.14 39.54 -1.15
C SER A 347 23.89 39.07 -1.90
N VAL A 348 23.91 39.16 -3.24
CA VAL A 348 22.84 38.64 -4.09
C VAL A 348 22.74 37.12 -4.00
N ALA A 349 23.84 36.38 -4.17
CA ALA A 349 23.81 34.93 -4.07
C ALA A 349 23.32 34.44 -2.70
N GLU A 350 23.78 35.04 -1.60
CA GLU A 350 23.34 34.71 -0.24
C GLU A 350 21.84 34.88 -0.07
N ARG A 351 21.28 36.02 -0.51
CA ARG A 351 19.85 36.30 -0.38
C ARG A 351 18.98 35.37 -1.23
N PHE A 352 19.42 35.04 -2.45
CA PHE A 352 18.65 34.15 -3.33
C PHE A 352 18.75 32.68 -2.93
N LEU A 353 19.87 32.25 -2.35
CA LEU A 353 20.10 30.89 -1.83
C LEU A 353 19.64 30.73 -0.37
N ALA A 354 19.28 31.81 0.32
CA ALA A 354 18.82 31.78 1.71
C ALA A 354 17.66 30.78 1.93
N GLN A 355 16.72 30.74 0.99
CA GLN A 355 15.53 29.89 1.03
C GLN A 355 15.81 28.42 0.66
N GLU A 356 16.97 28.11 0.09
CA GLU A 356 17.31 26.75 -0.32
C GLU A 356 17.82 25.92 0.85
N ASP A 357 17.44 24.64 0.87
CA ASP A 357 17.89 23.65 1.86
C ASP A 357 19.32 23.19 1.55
N LEU A 358 20.29 24.06 1.83
CA LEU A 358 21.73 23.81 1.70
C LEU A 358 22.36 23.75 3.08
N SER A 359 23.29 22.82 3.27
CA SER A 359 24.10 22.72 4.50
C SER A 359 24.84 24.02 4.79
N ASP A 360 24.87 24.44 6.05
CA ASP A 360 25.52 25.68 6.51
C ASP A 360 27.02 25.71 6.16
N GLU A 361 27.68 24.56 6.06
CA GLU A 361 29.08 24.45 5.65
C GLU A 361 29.31 24.62 4.14
N LEU A 362 28.33 24.20 3.32
CA LEU A 362 28.43 24.23 1.86
C LEU A 362 27.95 25.56 1.30
N ARG A 363 26.92 26.16 1.88
CA ARG A 363 26.33 27.43 1.47
C ARG A 363 27.37 28.53 1.16
N PRO A 364 28.32 28.88 2.04
CA PRO A 364 29.32 29.91 1.74
C PRO A 364 30.26 29.51 0.58
N LYS A 365 30.58 28.21 0.43
CA LYS A 365 31.41 27.72 -0.68
C LYS A 365 30.68 27.80 -2.02
N ILE A 366 29.38 27.52 -2.01
CA ILE A 366 28.52 27.63 -3.19
C ILE A 366 28.38 29.09 -3.61
N VAL A 367 28.14 29.99 -2.65
CA VAL A 367 28.11 31.45 -2.88
C VAL A 367 29.42 31.96 -3.49
N ASP A 368 30.57 31.55 -2.93
CA ASP A 368 31.87 31.92 -3.49
C ASP A 368 32.10 31.32 -4.90
N HIS A 369 31.59 30.11 -5.15
CA HIS A 369 31.63 29.51 -6.49
C HIS A 369 30.85 30.35 -7.52
N PHE A 370 29.62 30.78 -7.21
CA PHE A 370 28.82 31.65 -8.09
C PHE A 370 29.59 32.93 -8.46
N LYS A 371 30.15 33.60 -7.45
CA LYS A 371 31.01 34.79 -7.62
C LYS A 371 32.21 34.49 -8.53
N ASN A 372 32.94 33.41 -8.25
CA ASN A 372 34.15 33.04 -9.00
C ASN A 372 33.83 32.72 -10.46
N VAL A 373 32.75 31.99 -10.74
CA VAL A 373 32.31 31.68 -12.11
C VAL A 373 31.95 32.95 -12.86
N HIS A 374 31.19 33.87 -12.24
CA HIS A 374 30.83 35.13 -12.88
C HIS A 374 32.08 35.97 -13.22
N MET A 375 33.04 36.07 -12.30
CA MET A 375 34.30 36.80 -12.53
C MET A 375 35.17 36.13 -13.58
N ALA A 376 35.25 34.80 -13.60
CA ALA A 376 35.96 34.04 -14.63
C ALA A 376 35.35 34.29 -16.02
N VAL A 377 34.02 34.23 -16.15
CA VAL A 377 33.32 34.50 -17.41
C VAL A 377 33.54 35.95 -17.88
N ARG A 378 33.62 36.93 -16.97
CA ARG A 378 33.99 38.32 -17.32
C ARG A 378 35.41 38.39 -17.89
N HIS A 379 36.38 37.72 -17.27
CA HIS A 379 37.76 37.69 -17.74
C HIS A 379 37.86 37.00 -19.10
N SER A 380 37.29 35.80 -19.25
CA SER A 380 37.29 35.06 -20.51
C SER A 380 36.55 35.79 -21.62
N SER A 381 35.51 36.58 -21.31
CA SER A 381 34.84 37.43 -22.31
C SER A 381 35.72 38.57 -22.80
N ALA A 382 36.56 39.15 -21.94
CA ALA A 382 37.55 40.14 -22.34
C ALA A 382 38.66 39.52 -23.21
N GLU A 383 39.14 38.33 -22.87
CA GLU A 383 40.09 37.57 -23.68
C GLU A 383 39.49 37.20 -25.05
N TYR A 384 38.24 36.75 -25.08
CA TYR A 384 37.52 36.42 -26.32
C TYR A 384 37.36 37.62 -27.24
N LEU A 385 37.06 38.80 -26.68
CA LEU A 385 37.05 40.05 -27.46
C LEU A 385 38.44 40.36 -28.03
N SER A 386 39.51 40.19 -27.24
CA SER A 386 40.87 40.47 -27.69
C SER A 386 41.34 39.53 -28.82
N SER A 387 40.93 38.26 -28.77
CA SER A 387 41.37 37.23 -29.71
C SER A 387 40.49 37.13 -30.96
N VAL A 388 39.17 37.11 -30.80
CA VAL A 388 38.20 36.88 -31.91
C VAL A 388 37.57 38.19 -32.40
N ARG A 389 37.75 39.32 -31.69
CA ARG A 389 37.12 40.62 -32.00
C ARG A 389 35.59 40.55 -32.06
N ARG A 390 35.00 39.65 -31.27
CA ARG A 390 33.54 39.52 -31.11
C ARG A 390 33.19 39.76 -29.65
N TYR A 391 32.12 40.52 -29.43
CA TYR A 391 31.63 40.80 -28.08
C TYR A 391 30.78 39.65 -27.54
N ASN A 392 31.05 39.26 -26.30
CA ASN A 392 30.11 38.52 -25.45
C ASN A 392 29.78 39.40 -24.25
N TYR A 393 28.50 39.70 -24.03
CA TYR A 393 28.08 40.61 -22.97
C TYR A 393 27.70 39.82 -21.72
N VAL A 394 28.50 39.99 -20.67
CA VAL A 394 28.21 39.45 -19.34
C VAL A 394 27.41 40.49 -18.57
N SER A 395 26.18 40.15 -18.19
CA SER A 395 25.26 41.06 -17.51
C SER A 395 24.84 40.50 -16.14
N PRO A 396 24.44 41.37 -15.18
CA PRO A 396 23.85 40.91 -13.93
C PRO A 396 22.60 40.03 -14.13
N LYS A 397 21.85 40.23 -15.22
CA LYS A 397 20.74 39.34 -15.58
C LYS A 397 21.23 37.90 -15.79
N ASN A 398 22.34 37.71 -16.50
CA ASN A 398 22.91 36.37 -16.72
C ASN A 398 23.29 35.71 -15.39
N TYR A 399 23.73 36.48 -14.39
CA TYR A 399 24.05 35.98 -13.05
C TYR A 399 22.79 35.55 -12.28
N LEU A 400 21.74 36.37 -12.31
CA LEU A 400 20.44 36.03 -11.72
C LEU A 400 19.83 34.80 -12.40
N ASP A 401 19.91 34.71 -13.73
CA ASP A 401 19.46 33.55 -14.51
C ASP A 401 20.28 32.30 -14.14
N PHE A 402 21.59 32.43 -13.91
CA PHE A 402 22.43 31.32 -13.45
C PHE A 402 21.99 30.79 -12.08
N ILE A 403 21.75 31.68 -11.11
CA ILE A 403 21.23 31.29 -9.78
C ILE A 403 19.84 30.64 -9.91
N GLN A 404 18.93 31.24 -10.70
CA GLN A 404 17.58 30.72 -10.90
C GLN A 404 17.61 29.31 -11.54
N ASN A 405 18.49 29.10 -12.53
CA ASN A 405 18.68 27.80 -13.17
C ASN A 405 19.22 26.77 -12.19
N TYR A 406 20.20 27.13 -11.34
CA TYR A 406 20.69 26.25 -10.29
C TYR A 406 19.56 25.83 -9.34
N LYS A 407 18.78 26.78 -8.81
CA LYS A 407 17.64 26.48 -7.92
C LYS A 407 16.63 25.53 -8.57
N SER A 408 16.26 25.82 -9.82
CA SER A 408 15.32 25.00 -10.59
C SER A 408 15.85 23.58 -10.82
N GLN A 409 17.11 23.44 -11.24
CA GLN A 409 17.74 22.14 -11.47
C GLN A 409 17.92 21.36 -10.17
N LEU A 410 18.39 22.01 -9.10
CA LEU A 410 18.56 21.39 -7.79
C LEU A 410 17.22 20.87 -7.26
N GLY A 411 16.18 21.70 -7.27
CA GLY A 411 14.83 21.29 -6.85
C GLY A 411 14.29 20.11 -7.68
N SER A 412 14.40 20.17 -9.01
CA SER A 412 13.98 19.08 -9.89
C SER A 412 14.75 17.78 -9.61
N LYS A 413 16.09 17.84 -9.54
CA LYS A 413 16.94 16.65 -9.35
C LYS A 413 16.81 16.04 -7.96
N ARG A 414 16.61 16.87 -6.93
CA ARG A 414 16.32 16.39 -5.57
C ARG A 414 14.97 15.67 -5.53
N THR A 415 13.95 16.21 -6.20
CA THR A 415 12.63 15.58 -6.31
C THR A 415 12.73 14.24 -7.05
N ASP A 416 13.39 14.20 -8.22
CA ASP A 416 13.61 12.97 -8.99
C ASP A 416 14.32 11.88 -8.14
N ASN A 417 15.33 12.28 -7.38
CA ASN A 417 16.09 11.38 -6.50
C ASN A 417 15.22 10.86 -5.34
N GLU A 418 14.45 11.73 -4.69
CA GLU A 418 13.55 11.36 -3.60
C GLU A 418 12.41 10.45 -4.07
N GLU A 419 11.80 10.72 -5.22
CA GLU A 419 10.78 9.86 -5.82
C GLU A 419 11.35 8.48 -6.17
N MET A 420 12.53 8.43 -6.78
CA MET A 420 13.21 7.16 -7.08
C MET A 420 13.52 6.39 -5.79
N THR A 421 14.03 7.08 -4.77
CA THR A 421 14.33 6.47 -3.46
C THR A 421 13.07 5.91 -2.81
N LYS A 422 11.97 6.69 -2.74
CA LYS A 422 10.68 6.24 -2.20
C LYS A 422 10.13 5.04 -2.96
N ARG A 423 10.26 5.04 -4.29
CA ARG A 423 9.79 3.93 -5.14
C ARG A 423 10.55 2.63 -4.84
N LEU A 424 11.88 2.71 -4.79
CA LEU A 424 12.72 1.55 -4.49
C LEU A 424 12.53 1.07 -3.06
N ASP A 425 12.43 1.98 -2.08
CA ASP A 425 12.22 1.67 -0.67
C ASP A 425 10.84 1.00 -0.43
N GLY A 426 9.79 1.49 -1.10
CA GLY A 426 8.47 0.85 -1.09
C GLY A 426 8.48 -0.55 -1.72
N GLY A 427 9.22 -0.73 -2.81
CA GLY A 427 9.42 -2.05 -3.44
C GLY A 427 10.19 -3.01 -2.52
N LEU A 428 11.27 -2.55 -1.91
CA LEU A 428 12.10 -3.31 -0.98
C LEU A 428 11.31 -3.73 0.26
N SER A 429 10.50 -2.83 0.82
CA SER A 429 9.61 -3.10 1.94
C SER A 429 8.63 -4.24 1.64
N LYS A 430 8.07 -4.27 0.42
CA LYS A 430 7.19 -5.39 0.00
C LYS A 430 7.94 -6.70 -0.17
N LEU A 431 9.18 -6.67 -0.67
CA LEU A 431 10.02 -7.89 -0.76
C LEU A 431 10.37 -8.44 0.62
N ILE A 432 10.67 -7.56 1.58
CA ILE A 432 10.92 -7.95 2.98
C ILE A 432 9.65 -8.55 3.59
N GLN A 433 8.50 -7.89 3.43
CA GLN A 433 7.23 -8.41 3.92
C GLN A 433 6.89 -9.79 3.32
N ALA A 434 7.06 -9.97 2.01
CA ALA A 434 6.83 -11.26 1.36
C ALA A 434 7.76 -12.36 1.89
N ALA A 435 9.03 -12.02 2.17
CA ALA A 435 9.98 -12.95 2.78
C ALA A 435 9.55 -13.37 4.20
N ASP A 436 9.07 -12.42 5.00
CA ASP A 436 8.57 -12.70 6.35
C ASP A 436 7.28 -13.56 6.32
N GLU A 437 6.39 -13.32 5.35
CA GLU A 437 5.17 -14.13 5.16
C GLU A 437 5.50 -15.56 4.73
N VAL A 438 6.49 -15.74 3.84
CA VAL A 438 6.97 -17.08 3.45
C VAL A 438 7.60 -17.81 4.62
N ALA A 439 8.41 -17.12 5.44
CA ALA A 439 8.99 -17.71 6.64
C ALA A 439 7.90 -18.18 7.63
N LYS A 440 6.81 -17.41 7.80
CA LYS A 440 5.66 -17.84 8.62
C LYS A 440 4.95 -19.06 8.03
N MET A 441 4.67 -19.06 6.73
CA MET A 441 4.06 -20.21 6.06
C MET A 441 4.91 -21.47 6.16
N GLN A 442 6.26 -21.36 6.11
CA GLN A 442 7.17 -22.50 6.29
C GLN A 442 7.01 -23.14 7.68
N VAL A 443 6.85 -22.32 8.73
CA VAL A 443 6.59 -22.81 10.09
C VAL A 443 5.22 -23.50 10.17
N GLU A 444 4.17 -22.88 9.63
CA GLU A 444 2.81 -23.47 9.62
C GLU A 444 2.76 -24.80 8.86
N LEU A 445 3.48 -24.91 7.73
CA LEU A 445 3.56 -26.16 6.97
C LEU A 445 4.24 -27.25 7.80
N ALA A 446 5.35 -26.94 8.47
CA ALA A 446 6.08 -27.89 9.31
C ALA A 446 5.23 -28.41 10.48
N GLU A 447 4.40 -27.54 11.09
CA GLU A 447 3.45 -27.97 12.11
C GLU A 447 2.36 -28.89 11.54
N LYS A 448 1.78 -28.52 10.38
CA LYS A 448 0.74 -29.33 9.73
C LYS A 448 1.27 -30.69 9.24
N THR A 449 2.50 -30.79 8.74
CA THR A 449 3.07 -32.07 8.30
C THR A 449 3.24 -33.05 9.44
N VAL A 450 3.68 -32.58 10.62
CA VAL A 450 3.77 -33.42 11.83
C VAL A 450 2.39 -33.95 12.25
N VAL A 451 1.35 -33.12 12.18
CA VAL A 451 -0.03 -33.55 12.49
C VAL A 451 -0.53 -34.59 11.49
N VAL A 452 -0.24 -34.43 10.19
CA VAL A 452 -0.61 -35.40 9.15
C VAL A 452 0.12 -36.74 9.34
N GLU A 453 1.40 -36.72 9.70
CA GLU A 453 2.17 -37.94 10.01
C GLU A 453 1.61 -38.68 11.22
N ALA A 454 1.30 -37.95 12.31
CA ALA A 454 0.68 -38.53 13.50
C ALA A 454 -0.68 -39.19 13.17
N LYS A 455 -1.53 -38.50 12.40
CA LYS A 455 -2.81 -39.04 11.93
C LYS A 455 -2.65 -40.21 10.97
N SER A 456 -1.59 -40.24 10.16
CA SER A 456 -1.27 -41.39 9.31
C SER A 456 -0.96 -42.63 10.14
N ALA A 457 -0.14 -42.48 11.18
CA ALA A 457 0.19 -43.58 12.09
C ALA A 457 -1.05 -44.10 12.84
N GLU A 458 -1.93 -43.20 13.32
CA GLU A 458 -3.20 -43.59 13.95
C GLU A 458 -4.09 -44.42 13.00
N CYS A 459 -4.25 -43.99 11.74
CA CYS A 459 -5.02 -44.74 10.74
C CYS A 459 -4.40 -46.12 10.42
N GLU A 460 -3.06 -46.22 10.36
CA GLU A 460 -2.36 -47.49 10.10
C GLU A 460 -2.56 -48.50 11.24
N VAL A 461 -2.57 -48.04 12.49
CA VAL A 461 -2.89 -48.88 13.65
C VAL A 461 -4.33 -49.39 13.57
N MET A 462 -5.30 -48.53 13.28
CA MET A 462 -6.70 -48.95 13.13
C MET A 462 -6.91 -49.91 11.96
N LEU A 463 -6.17 -49.74 10.85
CA LEU A 463 -6.22 -50.69 9.72
C LEU A 463 -5.72 -52.07 10.13
N ALA A 464 -4.64 -52.16 10.90
CA ALA A 464 -4.11 -53.43 11.40
C ALA A 464 -5.10 -54.13 12.34
N ASP A 465 -5.75 -53.37 13.24
CA ASP A 465 -6.79 -53.90 14.13
C ASP A 465 -8.02 -54.40 13.37
N ILE A 466 -8.47 -53.67 12.35
CA ILE A 466 -9.57 -54.11 11.49
C ILE A 466 -9.18 -55.37 10.70
N ALA A 467 -7.96 -55.45 10.17
CA ALA A 467 -7.47 -56.61 9.43
C ALA A 467 -7.48 -57.86 10.32
N LYS A 468 -6.93 -57.76 11.54
CA LYS A 468 -6.91 -58.85 12.52
C LYS A 468 -8.32 -59.28 12.93
N ASN A 469 -9.19 -58.34 13.30
CA ASN A 469 -10.57 -58.65 13.69
C ASN A 469 -11.39 -59.23 12.51
N THR A 470 -11.06 -58.86 11.26
CA THR A 470 -11.68 -59.41 10.06
C THR A 470 -11.21 -60.86 9.81
N GLU A 471 -9.93 -61.16 10.01
CA GLU A 471 -9.40 -62.52 9.94
C GLU A 471 -10.05 -63.43 10.98
N ASP A 472 -10.13 -62.98 12.24
CA ASP A 472 -10.81 -63.69 13.33
C ASP A 472 -12.30 -63.94 13.02
N ALA A 473 -12.98 -62.97 12.38
CA ALA A 473 -14.37 -63.11 11.97
C ALA A 473 -14.54 -64.17 10.85
N VAL A 474 -13.65 -64.18 9.86
CA VAL A 474 -13.68 -65.16 8.75
C VAL A 474 -13.38 -66.58 9.26
N GLU A 475 -12.41 -66.75 10.15
CA GLU A 475 -12.10 -68.05 10.74
C GLU A 475 -13.32 -68.58 11.53
N LYS A 476 -13.90 -67.75 12.42
CA LYS A 476 -15.11 -68.16 13.16
C LYS A 476 -16.31 -68.41 12.24
N GLN A 477 -16.42 -67.72 11.11
CA GLN A 477 -17.50 -67.92 10.14
C GLN A 477 -17.37 -69.25 9.41
N THR A 478 -16.16 -69.62 8.99
CA THR A 478 -15.90 -70.92 8.35
C THR A 478 -16.15 -72.09 9.32
N VAL A 479 -15.75 -71.95 10.59
CA VAL A 479 -16.05 -72.94 11.64
C VAL A 479 -17.56 -73.06 11.90
N ALA A 480 -18.29 -71.94 11.92
CA ALA A 480 -19.73 -71.95 12.09
C ALA A 480 -20.47 -72.60 10.90
N GLN A 481 -20.01 -72.38 9.67
CA GLN A 481 -20.58 -73.00 8.46
C GLN A 481 -20.33 -74.52 8.42
N ALA A 482 -19.11 -74.97 8.69
CA ALA A 482 -18.80 -76.40 8.76
C ALA A 482 -19.64 -77.12 9.82
N LYS A 483 -19.89 -76.48 10.97
CA LYS A 483 -20.76 -77.02 12.03
C LYS A 483 -22.25 -77.05 11.64
N ASP A 484 -22.72 -76.10 10.83
CA ASP A 484 -24.10 -76.09 10.29
C ASP A 484 -24.29 -77.27 9.31
N GLU A 485 -23.30 -77.53 8.45
CA GLU A 485 -23.32 -78.64 7.49
C GLU A 485 -23.25 -80.02 8.19
N GLU A 486 -22.39 -80.18 9.21
CA GLU A 486 -22.31 -81.40 10.01
C GLU A 486 -23.65 -81.72 10.70
N LEU A 487 -24.35 -80.70 11.21
CA LEU A 487 -25.66 -80.85 11.84
C LEU A 487 -26.75 -81.29 10.85
N ALA A 488 -26.73 -80.77 9.62
CA ALA A 488 -27.67 -81.17 8.57
C ALA A 488 -27.53 -82.67 8.25
N ILE A 489 -26.31 -83.16 8.06
CA ILE A 489 -26.03 -84.57 7.75
C ILE A 489 -26.42 -85.49 8.92
N LEU A 490 -26.16 -85.07 10.17
CA LEU A 490 -26.52 -85.86 11.35
C LEU A 490 -28.05 -86.01 11.49
N SER A 491 -28.80 -84.96 11.17
CA SER A 491 -30.28 -84.95 11.26
C SER A 491 -30.93 -85.95 10.30
N GLU A 492 -30.40 -86.08 9.08
CA GLU A 492 -30.93 -86.98 8.05
C GLU A 492 -30.69 -88.47 8.40
N LYS A 493 -29.51 -88.79 8.95
CA LYS A 493 -29.17 -90.17 9.38
C LYS A 493 -30.06 -90.67 10.52
N ILE A 494 -30.42 -89.81 11.48
CA ILE A 494 -31.31 -90.15 12.60
C ILE A 494 -32.72 -90.49 12.09
N ALA A 495 -33.22 -89.76 11.10
CA ALA A 495 -34.56 -89.98 10.55
C ALA A 495 -34.70 -91.36 9.89
N ILE A 496 -33.68 -91.81 9.14
CA ILE A 496 -33.68 -93.11 8.45
C ILE A 496 -33.67 -94.28 9.45
N GLN A 497 -32.79 -94.24 10.46
CA GLN A 497 -32.63 -95.33 11.44
C GLN A 497 -33.88 -95.52 12.32
N LYS A 498 -34.68 -94.47 12.51
CA LYS A 498 -35.93 -94.54 13.27
C LYS A 498 -37.02 -95.35 12.55
N VAL A 499 -37.10 -95.23 11.22
CA VAL A 499 -38.10 -95.93 10.40
C VAL A 499 -37.84 -97.45 10.35
N GLU A 500 -36.58 -97.86 10.27
CA GLU A 500 -36.20 -99.28 10.21
C GLU A 500 -36.49 -100.04 11.52
N ALA A 501 -36.38 -99.36 12.68
CA ALA A 501 -36.65 -99.96 13.97
C ALA A 501 -38.15 -100.24 14.22
N GLU A 502 -39.05 -99.43 13.66
CA GLU A 502 -40.50 -99.56 13.86
C GLU A 502 -41.14 -100.62 12.95
N ALA A 503 -40.61 -100.81 11.72
CA ALA A 503 -41.14 -101.77 10.76
C ALA A 503 -40.95 -103.25 11.18
N GLY A 504 -39.85 -103.57 11.88
CA GLY A 504 -39.55 -104.94 12.31
C GLY A 504 -40.50 -105.49 13.38
N LEU A 505 -41.11 -104.63 14.20
CA LEU A 505 -41.90 -105.04 15.37
C LEU A 505 -43.35 -105.39 15.00
N ALA A 506 -43.84 -104.86 13.87
CA ALA A 506 -45.20 -105.09 13.38
C ALA A 506 -45.43 -106.53 12.88
N SER A 507 -44.39 -107.25 12.43
CA SER A 507 -44.56 -108.57 11.80
C SER A 507 -44.87 -109.71 12.77
N ALA A 508 -44.61 -109.55 14.08
CA ALA A 508 -44.75 -110.62 15.08
C ALA A 508 -46.01 -110.53 15.96
N MET A 509 -46.75 -109.43 15.87
CA MET A 509 -47.99 -109.23 16.65
C MET A 509 -49.17 -110.14 16.24
N PRO A 510 -49.42 -110.43 14.93
CA PRO A 510 -50.59 -111.21 14.53
C PRO A 510 -50.58 -112.66 15.03
N ALA A 511 -49.40 -113.31 15.02
CA ALA A 511 -49.25 -114.70 15.45
C ALA A 511 -49.48 -114.89 16.96
N LEU A 512 -49.34 -113.83 17.75
CA LEU A 512 -49.53 -113.84 19.20
C LEU A 512 -51.00 -113.66 19.59
N GLU A 513 -51.73 -112.83 18.83
CA GLU A 513 -53.18 -112.62 19.01
C GLU A 513 -53.98 -113.89 18.69
N GLU A 514 -53.63 -114.61 17.61
CA GLU A 514 -54.28 -115.87 17.22
C GLU A 514 -54.12 -116.98 18.27
N ALA A 515 -52.97 -117.03 18.96
CA ALA A 515 -52.73 -117.96 20.06
C ALA A 515 -53.46 -117.58 21.35
N ALA A 516 -53.72 -116.29 21.60
CA ALA A 516 -54.51 -115.84 22.74
C ALA A 516 -56.00 -116.23 22.57
N GLU A 517 -56.53 -116.16 21.34
CA GLU A 517 -57.89 -116.63 21.03
C GLU A 517 -58.04 -118.15 21.18
N ALA A 518 -57.06 -118.93 20.74
CA ALA A 518 -57.06 -120.39 20.89
C ALA A 518 -57.14 -120.83 22.36
N LEU A 519 -56.53 -120.07 23.29
CA LEU A 519 -56.62 -120.32 24.74
C LEU A 519 -57.99 -119.93 25.34
N ASN A 520 -58.59 -118.83 24.89
CA ASN A 520 -59.89 -118.37 25.40
C ASN A 520 -61.05 -119.32 25.03
N ASN A 521 -60.90 -120.12 23.97
CA ASN A 521 -61.89 -121.13 23.57
C ASN A 521 -61.86 -122.43 24.40
N LEU A 522 -60.92 -122.61 25.32
CA LEU A 522 -60.81 -123.81 26.17
C LEU A 522 -61.68 -123.68 27.44
N LYS A 523 -62.57 -124.64 27.68
CA LYS A 523 -63.45 -124.66 28.88
C LYS A 523 -62.85 -125.52 29.99
N LYS A 524 -63.25 -125.23 31.24
CA LYS A 524 -62.80 -125.96 32.44
C LYS A 524 -63.12 -127.47 32.36
N ASP A 525 -64.18 -127.83 31.66
CA ASP A 525 -64.59 -129.22 31.47
C ASP A 525 -63.58 -129.98 30.58
N ASP A 526 -63.03 -129.34 29.54
CA ASP A 526 -62.07 -129.95 28.61
C ASP A 526 -60.72 -130.25 29.30
N ILE A 527 -60.29 -129.40 30.24
CA ILE A 527 -59.10 -129.66 31.07
C ILE A 527 -59.38 -130.79 32.08
N THR A 528 -60.62 -130.90 32.55
CA THR A 528 -61.04 -132.00 33.45
C THR A 528 -61.06 -133.34 32.70
N GLU A 529 -61.41 -133.34 31.41
CA GLU A 529 -61.32 -134.50 30.51
C GLU A 529 -59.88 -135.01 30.42
N ILE A 530 -58.93 -134.13 30.06
CA ILE A 530 -57.50 -134.48 29.99
C ILE A 530 -56.98 -135.03 31.33
N ARG A 531 -57.46 -134.48 32.46
CA ARG A 531 -57.09 -134.94 33.80
C ARG A 531 -57.62 -136.32 34.16
N SER A 532 -58.79 -136.70 33.64
CA SER A 532 -59.47 -137.95 33.98
C SER A 532 -58.78 -139.21 33.44
N PHE A 533 -57.87 -139.06 32.46
CA PHE A 533 -57.13 -140.19 31.90
C PHE A 533 -56.25 -140.89 32.96
N ALA A 534 -56.46 -142.19 33.12
CA ALA A 534 -55.60 -143.06 33.93
C ALA A 534 -54.22 -143.27 33.28
N LYS A 535 -54.18 -143.31 31.94
CA LYS A 535 -52.95 -143.33 31.12
C LYS A 535 -53.22 -142.56 29.81
N PRO A 536 -52.65 -141.36 29.61
CA PRO A 536 -52.97 -140.51 28.44
C PRO A 536 -52.31 -141.03 27.15
N HIS A 537 -52.84 -140.60 26.00
CA HIS A 537 -52.22 -140.82 24.69
C HIS A 537 -50.86 -140.08 24.61
N PRO A 538 -49.79 -140.65 24.00
CA PRO A 538 -48.44 -140.06 23.99
C PRO A 538 -48.39 -138.60 23.52
N LEU A 539 -49.13 -138.25 22.46
CA LEU A 539 -49.18 -136.89 21.92
C LEU A 539 -49.76 -135.86 22.91
N VAL A 540 -50.78 -136.24 23.70
CA VAL A 540 -51.37 -135.35 24.72
C VAL A 540 -50.39 -135.14 25.88
N GLY A 541 -49.64 -136.20 26.25
CA GLY A 541 -48.55 -136.09 27.22
C GLY A 541 -47.48 -135.08 26.78
N GLN A 542 -47.00 -135.19 25.54
CA GLN A 542 -45.96 -134.31 24.99
C GLN A 542 -46.39 -132.83 24.92
N VAL A 543 -47.65 -132.52 24.61
CA VAL A 543 -48.15 -131.12 24.66
C VAL A 543 -48.10 -130.59 26.09
N CYS A 544 -48.54 -131.37 27.06
CA CYS A 544 -48.51 -130.95 28.46
C CYS A 544 -47.07 -130.75 28.96
N GLU A 545 -46.12 -131.57 28.50
CA GLU A 545 -44.68 -131.39 28.76
C GLU A 545 -44.14 -130.08 28.17
N CYS A 546 -44.55 -129.71 26.96
CA CYS A 546 -44.18 -128.42 26.35
C CYS A 546 -44.66 -127.22 27.18
N VAL A 547 -45.89 -127.28 27.69
CA VAL A 547 -46.44 -126.25 28.58
C VAL A 547 -45.68 -126.21 29.91
N CYS A 548 -45.27 -127.36 30.46
CA CYS A 548 -44.42 -127.44 31.65
C CYS A 548 -43.07 -126.74 31.45
N ILE A 549 -42.44 -126.91 30.28
CA ILE A 549 -41.14 -126.29 29.96
C ILE A 549 -41.24 -124.76 29.88
N PHE A 550 -42.31 -124.23 29.28
CA PHE A 550 -42.51 -122.78 29.21
C PHE A 550 -42.86 -122.16 30.57
N LYS A 551 -43.66 -122.84 31.39
CA LYS A 551 -44.00 -122.39 32.76
C LYS A 551 -42.92 -122.66 33.82
N LYS A 552 -41.81 -123.32 33.48
CA LYS A 552 -40.72 -123.68 34.40
C LYS A 552 -41.19 -124.56 35.57
N VAL A 553 -41.98 -125.61 35.29
CA VAL A 553 -42.35 -126.61 36.30
C VAL A 553 -41.23 -127.64 36.45
N ASP A 554 -40.80 -127.91 37.69
CA ASP A 554 -39.63 -128.77 37.99
C ASP A 554 -39.84 -130.25 37.61
N ASP A 555 -41.06 -130.77 37.74
CA ASP A 555 -41.44 -132.13 37.32
C ASP A 555 -42.12 -132.10 35.95
N VAL A 556 -41.36 -132.41 34.89
CA VAL A 556 -41.83 -132.43 33.49
C VAL A 556 -42.45 -133.79 33.12
N SER A 557 -42.87 -134.60 34.10
CA SER A 557 -43.62 -135.84 33.82
C SER A 557 -45.13 -135.60 33.76
N TRP A 558 -45.89 -136.57 33.25
CA TRP A 558 -47.36 -136.53 33.30
C TRP A 558 -47.92 -136.25 34.72
N LYS A 559 -47.21 -136.67 35.76
CA LYS A 559 -47.59 -136.40 37.16
C LYS A 559 -47.53 -134.89 37.47
N GLY A 560 -46.46 -134.20 37.06
CA GLY A 560 -46.31 -132.75 37.22
C GLY A 560 -47.26 -131.95 36.31
N ALA A 561 -47.47 -132.38 35.07
CA ALA A 561 -48.47 -131.82 34.18
C ALA A 561 -49.90 -131.91 34.76
N LYS A 562 -50.26 -133.06 35.36
CA LYS A 562 -51.56 -133.27 35.99
C LYS A 562 -51.75 -132.38 37.23
N ALA A 563 -50.69 -132.15 38.00
CA ALA A 563 -50.71 -131.22 39.14
C ALA A 563 -50.87 -129.76 38.68
N MET A 564 -50.19 -129.35 37.60
CA MET A 564 -50.32 -128.00 37.04
C MET A 564 -51.75 -127.73 36.52
N MET A 565 -52.37 -128.71 35.87
CA MET A 565 -53.75 -128.61 35.39
C MET A 565 -54.81 -128.70 36.50
N GLN A 566 -54.44 -129.09 37.72
CA GLN A 566 -55.35 -129.13 38.88
C GLN A 566 -55.63 -127.74 39.46
N ASP A 567 -54.73 -126.77 39.24
CA ASP A 567 -54.88 -125.40 39.70
C ASP A 567 -56.00 -124.68 38.93
N SER A 568 -56.98 -124.14 39.67
CA SER A 568 -58.10 -123.38 39.11
C SER A 568 -57.68 -122.16 38.28
N GLY A 569 -56.46 -121.63 38.47
CA GLY A 569 -55.90 -120.48 37.74
C GLY A 569 -55.07 -120.81 36.49
N PHE A 570 -54.95 -122.09 36.11
CA PHE A 570 -54.03 -122.53 35.05
C PHE A 570 -54.21 -121.81 33.71
N LEU A 571 -55.44 -121.71 33.19
CA LEU A 571 -55.75 -121.07 31.90
C LEU A 571 -55.43 -119.56 31.91
N ALA A 572 -55.81 -118.84 32.98
CA ALA A 572 -55.52 -117.41 33.12
C ALA A 572 -54.01 -117.12 33.13
N SER A 573 -53.22 -118.05 33.69
CA SER A 573 -51.77 -117.95 33.72
C SER A 573 -51.10 -118.25 32.37
N LEU A 574 -51.79 -118.87 31.40
CA LEU A 574 -51.31 -118.99 30.01
C LEU A 574 -51.60 -117.73 29.19
N VAL A 575 -52.75 -117.09 29.42
CA VAL A 575 -53.10 -115.82 28.77
C VAL A 575 -52.17 -114.68 29.22
N ASN A 576 -51.88 -114.59 30.52
CA ASN A 576 -51.02 -113.53 31.08
C ASN A 576 -49.53 -113.90 31.11
N PHE A 577 -49.08 -114.79 30.22
CA PHE A 577 -47.69 -115.23 30.22
C PHE A 577 -46.75 -114.13 29.72
N ASN A 578 -45.65 -113.90 30.44
CA ASN A 578 -44.65 -112.90 30.06
C ASN A 578 -43.85 -113.37 28.83
N LYS A 579 -44.28 -112.92 27.65
CA LYS A 579 -43.70 -113.23 26.34
C LYS A 579 -42.24 -112.76 26.17
N ASP A 580 -41.84 -111.66 26.82
CA ASP A 580 -40.48 -111.12 26.78
C ASP A 580 -39.52 -111.84 27.75
N GLY A 581 -40.06 -112.65 28.67
CA GLY A 581 -39.28 -113.39 29.69
C GLY A 581 -38.79 -114.78 29.24
N LEU A 582 -39.08 -115.21 28.01
CA LEU A 582 -38.64 -116.49 27.46
C LEU A 582 -37.13 -116.50 27.29
N THR A 583 -36.48 -117.54 27.81
CA THR A 583 -35.02 -117.69 27.65
C THR A 583 -34.72 -118.60 26.45
N ALA A 584 -33.64 -118.34 25.71
CA ALA A 584 -33.18 -119.18 24.59
C ALA A 584 -33.21 -120.69 24.92
N LYS A 585 -32.76 -121.08 26.13
CA LYS A 585 -32.74 -122.47 26.61
C LYS A 585 -34.12 -123.14 26.65
N GLN A 586 -35.20 -122.41 26.96
CA GLN A 586 -36.55 -122.95 27.05
C GLN A 586 -37.13 -123.23 25.67
N VAL A 587 -36.95 -122.29 24.74
CA VAL A 587 -37.41 -122.41 23.34
C VAL A 587 -36.70 -123.58 22.66
N THR A 588 -35.39 -123.75 22.85
CA THR A 588 -34.65 -124.89 22.26
C THR A 588 -35.16 -126.25 22.75
N LYS A 589 -35.54 -126.39 24.02
CA LYS A 589 -36.09 -127.64 24.58
C LYS A 589 -37.43 -128.00 23.96
N VAL A 590 -38.32 -127.02 23.78
CA VAL A 590 -39.64 -127.24 23.15
C VAL A 590 -39.52 -127.52 21.66
N LYS A 591 -38.56 -126.89 20.97
CA LYS A 591 -38.29 -127.11 19.53
C LYS A 591 -37.99 -128.57 19.17
N VAL A 592 -37.60 -129.41 20.14
CA VAL A 592 -37.36 -130.85 19.95
C VAL A 592 -38.68 -131.61 19.69
N TYR A 593 -39.78 -131.24 20.34
CA TYR A 593 -41.08 -131.93 20.20
C TYR A 593 -41.72 -131.68 18.83
N PHE A 594 -41.54 -130.47 18.27
CA PHE A 594 -41.99 -130.12 16.91
C PHE A 594 -41.23 -130.81 15.77
N ARG A 595 -40.26 -131.71 16.07
CA ARG A 595 -39.58 -132.52 15.05
C ARG A 595 -40.42 -133.72 14.60
N ASP A 596 -41.36 -134.19 15.40
CA ASP A 596 -42.28 -135.26 15.03
C ASP A 596 -43.41 -134.70 14.13
N PRO A 597 -43.54 -135.13 12.86
CA PRO A 597 -44.56 -134.62 11.95
C PRO A 597 -46.00 -134.79 12.46
N LYS A 598 -46.25 -135.78 13.34
CA LYS A 598 -47.57 -136.03 13.94
C LYS A 598 -47.89 -135.09 15.12
N PHE A 599 -46.93 -134.27 15.56
CA PHE A 599 -47.08 -133.31 16.65
C PHE A 599 -47.50 -131.93 16.13
N ASN A 600 -48.70 -131.88 15.54
CA ASN A 600 -49.29 -130.67 14.96
C ASN A 600 -50.71 -130.44 15.50
N PRO A 601 -51.23 -129.19 15.47
CA PRO A 601 -52.55 -128.88 16.02
C PRO A 601 -53.70 -129.64 15.34
N THR A 602 -53.57 -129.96 14.05
CA THR A 602 -54.61 -130.64 13.25
C THR A 602 -54.81 -132.11 13.65
N ASP A 603 -53.74 -132.88 13.80
CA ASP A 603 -53.80 -134.29 14.17
C ASP A 603 -54.18 -134.45 15.64
N LEU A 604 -53.70 -133.59 16.53
CA LEU A 604 -54.10 -133.60 17.94
C LEU A 604 -55.57 -133.24 18.15
N ARG A 605 -56.17 -132.42 17.28
CA ARG A 605 -57.60 -132.06 17.38
C ARG A 605 -58.52 -133.28 17.27
N SER A 606 -58.10 -134.31 16.53
CA SER A 606 -58.84 -135.58 16.39
C SER A 606 -58.82 -136.44 17.67
N ILE A 607 -57.84 -136.22 18.56
CA ILE A 607 -57.65 -136.96 19.81
C ILE A 607 -58.18 -136.16 21.00
N SER A 608 -57.88 -134.85 21.06
CA SER A 608 -58.38 -133.92 22.08
C SER A 608 -58.28 -132.49 21.57
N VAL A 609 -59.42 -131.80 21.50
CA VAL A 609 -59.49 -130.38 21.11
C VAL A 609 -58.68 -129.51 22.08
N ALA A 610 -58.68 -129.86 23.37
CA ALA A 610 -57.94 -129.10 24.38
C ALA A 610 -56.42 -129.22 24.24
N ALA A 611 -55.90 -130.38 23.84
CA ALA A 611 -54.49 -130.54 23.57
C ALA A 611 -54.03 -129.76 22.32
N ALA A 612 -54.89 -129.62 21.30
CA ALA A 612 -54.58 -128.82 20.12
C ALA A 612 -54.46 -127.31 20.45
N GLY A 613 -55.37 -126.79 21.28
CA GLY A 613 -55.34 -125.38 21.72
C GLY A 613 -54.07 -125.04 22.53
N LEU A 614 -53.65 -125.94 23.41
CA LEU A 614 -52.39 -125.78 24.16
C LEU A 614 -51.16 -125.80 23.24
N LEU A 615 -51.15 -126.62 22.19
CA LEU A 615 -50.04 -126.68 21.24
C LEU A 615 -49.92 -125.41 20.38
N GLN A 616 -51.05 -124.83 19.95
CA GLN A 616 -51.06 -123.59 19.16
C GLN A 616 -50.48 -122.40 19.95
N TRP A 617 -50.77 -122.34 21.25
CA TRP A 617 -50.15 -121.36 22.13
C TRP A 617 -48.63 -121.54 22.24
N VAL A 618 -48.17 -122.78 22.41
CA VAL A 618 -46.73 -123.09 22.47
C VAL A 618 -46.03 -122.65 21.18
N ALA A 619 -46.63 -122.84 20.01
CA ALA A 619 -46.03 -122.44 18.73
C ALA A 619 -45.88 -120.90 18.59
N ALA A 620 -46.89 -120.13 18.97
CA ALA A 620 -46.85 -118.66 18.86
C ALA A 620 -45.81 -118.01 19.76
N MET A 621 -45.61 -118.55 20.97
CA MET A 621 -44.59 -118.04 21.90
C MET A 621 -43.16 -118.23 21.38
N MET A 622 -42.91 -119.26 20.58
CA MET A 622 -41.60 -119.42 19.93
C MET A 622 -41.35 -118.37 18.85
N ASN A 623 -42.36 -117.99 18.08
CA ASN A 623 -42.22 -117.05 16.96
C ASN A 623 -41.92 -115.60 17.45
N TYR A 624 -42.57 -115.17 18.53
CA TYR A 624 -42.33 -113.84 19.11
C TYR A 624 -40.89 -113.65 19.60
N TYR A 625 -40.31 -114.67 20.24
CA TYR A 625 -38.92 -114.61 20.73
C TYR A 625 -37.91 -114.45 19.58
N GLU A 626 -38.12 -115.09 18.42
CA GLU A 626 -37.20 -114.98 17.28
C GLU A 626 -37.19 -113.59 16.64
N VAL A 627 -38.31 -112.84 16.69
CA VAL A 627 -38.41 -111.49 16.12
C VAL A 627 -37.88 -110.42 17.10
N SER A 628 -38.22 -110.51 18.38
CA SER A 628 -37.81 -109.53 19.40
C SER A 628 -36.28 -109.41 19.53
N SER A 629 -35.56 -110.53 19.48
CA SER A 629 -34.08 -110.56 19.59
C SER A 629 -33.34 -109.81 18.48
N LYS A 630 -33.99 -109.44 17.36
CA LYS A 630 -33.34 -108.75 16.23
C LYS A 630 -33.43 -107.21 16.28
N ILE A 631 -34.36 -106.64 17.06
CA ILE A 631 -34.72 -105.21 16.99
C ILE A 631 -34.06 -104.37 18.11
N GLU A 632 -33.72 -104.97 19.23
CA GLU A 632 -33.10 -104.31 20.40
C GLU A 632 -31.86 -103.42 20.10
N PRO A 633 -30.91 -103.81 19.22
CA PRO A 633 -29.69 -103.02 18.97
C PRO A 633 -29.95 -101.68 18.27
N LEU A 634 -30.91 -101.62 17.35
CA LEU A 634 -31.24 -100.43 16.56
C LEU A 634 -31.80 -99.30 17.42
N ARG A 635 -32.53 -99.63 18.49
CA ARG A 635 -33.18 -98.66 19.38
C ARG A 635 -32.21 -97.88 20.26
N ASN A 636 -31.06 -98.47 20.60
CA ASN A 636 -30.03 -97.77 21.39
C ASN A 636 -29.16 -96.83 20.53
N ALA A 637 -28.93 -97.16 19.27
CA ALA A 637 -28.16 -96.30 18.35
C ALA A 637 -28.86 -94.95 18.09
N VAL A 638 -30.18 -94.96 17.88
CA VAL A 638 -30.99 -93.74 17.65
C VAL A 638 -30.91 -92.77 18.84
N ARG A 639 -30.89 -93.27 20.08
CA ARG A 639 -30.85 -92.43 21.29
C ARG A 639 -29.53 -91.67 21.47
N GLN A 640 -28.40 -92.28 21.12
CA GLN A 640 -27.10 -91.62 21.23
C GLN A 640 -26.95 -90.47 20.22
N ALA A 641 -27.38 -90.69 18.98
CA ALA A 641 -27.30 -89.68 17.93
C ALA A 641 -28.16 -88.43 18.22
N GLU A 642 -29.33 -88.57 18.86
CA GLU A 642 -30.16 -87.44 19.29
C GLU A 642 -29.49 -86.55 20.36
N MET A 643 -28.69 -87.13 21.26
CA MET A 643 -27.97 -86.36 22.29
C MET A 643 -26.83 -85.53 21.69
N ASP A 644 -26.10 -86.08 20.71
CA ASP A 644 -25.02 -85.36 20.03
C ASP A 644 -25.55 -84.17 19.21
N MET A 645 -26.74 -84.31 18.61
CA MET A 645 -27.41 -83.22 17.88
C MET A 645 -27.73 -82.02 18.78
N GLN A 646 -28.20 -82.25 20.01
CA GLN A 646 -28.49 -81.17 20.96
C GLN A 646 -27.25 -80.43 21.45
N ARG A 647 -26.09 -81.11 21.51
CA ARG A 647 -24.83 -80.51 21.92
C ARG A 647 -24.29 -79.59 20.83
N ASN A 648 -24.24 -80.08 19.59
CA ASN A 648 -23.72 -79.33 18.45
C ASN A 648 -24.57 -78.10 18.10
N THR A 649 -25.90 -78.18 18.27
CA THR A 649 -26.80 -77.02 18.06
C THR A 649 -26.56 -75.87 19.04
N LYS A 650 -26.27 -76.16 20.32
CA LYS A 650 -25.93 -75.14 21.32
C LYS A 650 -24.59 -74.47 21.03
N GLU A 651 -23.61 -75.22 20.57
CA GLU A 651 -22.28 -74.70 20.22
C GLU A 651 -22.35 -73.78 18.99
N LEU A 652 -23.13 -74.15 17.98
CA LEU A 652 -23.39 -73.32 16.81
C LEU A 652 -24.09 -72.00 17.16
N ALA A 653 -25.06 -72.03 18.07
CA ALA A 653 -25.73 -70.81 18.55
C ALA A 653 -24.75 -69.85 19.27
N ARG A 654 -23.79 -70.39 20.05
CA ARG A 654 -22.73 -69.58 20.67
C ARG A 654 -21.84 -68.93 19.63
N LEU A 655 -21.37 -69.69 18.64
CA LEU A 655 -20.52 -69.18 17.56
C LEU A 655 -21.22 -68.10 16.71
N LYS A 656 -22.50 -68.28 16.39
CA LYS A 656 -23.29 -67.25 15.68
C LYS A 656 -23.43 -65.95 16.48
N LYS A 657 -23.53 -66.03 17.82
CA LYS A 657 -23.57 -64.84 18.69
C LYS A 657 -22.24 -64.09 18.73
N GLU A 658 -21.13 -64.82 18.90
CA GLU A 658 -19.78 -64.22 18.88
C GLU A 658 -19.48 -63.55 17.53
N LEU A 659 -19.92 -64.15 16.42
CA LEU A 659 -19.80 -63.55 15.08
C LEU A 659 -20.57 -62.23 14.95
N ALA A 660 -21.78 -62.14 15.52
CA ALA A 660 -22.58 -60.93 15.49
C ALA A 660 -21.94 -59.78 16.29
N GLU A 661 -21.32 -60.09 17.43
CA GLU A 661 -20.59 -59.12 18.26
C GLU A 661 -19.33 -58.60 17.53
N ILE A 662 -18.56 -59.51 16.92
CA ILE A 662 -17.37 -59.13 16.14
C ILE A 662 -17.76 -58.32 14.90
N SER A 663 -18.86 -58.68 14.20
CA SER A 663 -19.32 -57.91 13.03
C SER A 663 -19.74 -56.49 13.38
N SER A 664 -20.41 -56.29 14.53
CA SER A 664 -20.80 -54.95 14.99
C SER A 664 -19.59 -54.11 15.41
N MET A 665 -18.60 -54.72 16.08
CA MET A 665 -17.34 -54.05 16.42
C MET A 665 -16.57 -53.65 15.15
N LEU A 666 -16.52 -54.52 14.14
CA LEU A 666 -15.90 -54.21 12.84
C LEU A 666 -16.59 -53.06 12.12
N GLU A 667 -17.92 -52.95 12.18
CA GLU A 667 -18.67 -51.85 11.59
C GLU A 667 -18.34 -50.51 12.24
N GLY A 668 -18.32 -50.45 13.58
CA GLY A 668 -17.94 -49.23 14.31
C GLY A 668 -16.48 -48.81 14.07
N LEU A 669 -15.55 -49.77 14.01
CA LEU A 669 -14.14 -49.49 13.67
C LEU A 669 -14.00 -48.98 12.22
N ARG A 670 -14.77 -49.53 11.27
CA ARG A 670 -14.80 -49.06 9.87
C ARG A 670 -15.34 -47.64 9.74
N GLU A 671 -16.37 -47.28 10.50
CA GLU A 671 -16.90 -45.90 10.52
C GLU A 671 -15.89 -44.91 11.11
N SER A 672 -15.27 -45.26 12.24
CA SER A 672 -14.22 -44.44 12.87
C SER A 672 -13.03 -44.24 11.92
N LEU A 673 -12.60 -45.31 11.24
CA LEU A 673 -11.55 -45.24 10.24
C LEU A 673 -11.94 -44.34 9.05
N ALA A 674 -13.18 -44.45 8.55
CA ALA A 674 -13.64 -43.61 7.44
C ALA A 674 -13.58 -42.12 7.83
N LYS A 675 -13.98 -41.77 9.05
CA LYS A 675 -13.90 -40.41 9.57
C LYS A 675 -12.46 -39.92 9.71
N GLN A 676 -11.59 -40.70 10.35
CA GLN A 676 -10.18 -40.31 10.53
C GLN A 676 -9.43 -40.25 9.20
N THR A 677 -9.76 -41.12 8.24
CA THR A 677 -9.18 -41.09 6.89
C THR A 677 -9.62 -39.83 6.14
N ALA A 678 -10.89 -39.43 6.23
CA ALA A 678 -11.37 -38.19 5.64
C ALA A 678 -10.70 -36.93 6.26
N GLU A 679 -10.55 -36.90 7.59
CA GLU A 679 -9.84 -35.82 8.29
C GLU A 679 -8.35 -35.77 7.89
N LYS A 680 -7.69 -36.92 7.81
CA LYS A 680 -6.30 -37.05 7.32
C LYS A 680 -6.18 -36.56 5.88
N GLU A 681 -7.07 -36.99 4.98
CA GLU A 681 -7.04 -36.58 3.57
C GLU A 681 -7.27 -35.08 3.41
N ALA A 682 -8.16 -34.48 4.20
CA ALA A 682 -8.38 -33.03 4.22
C ALA A 682 -7.13 -32.27 4.69
N LEU A 683 -6.53 -32.68 5.82
CA LEU A 683 -5.30 -32.07 6.34
C LEU A 683 -4.12 -32.24 5.37
N LYS A 684 -4.01 -33.41 4.73
CA LYS A 684 -3.00 -33.68 3.71
C LYS A 684 -3.20 -32.80 2.48
N ALA A 685 -4.42 -32.66 1.99
CA ALA A 685 -4.72 -31.78 0.86
C ALA A 685 -4.41 -30.31 1.15
N GLU A 686 -4.68 -29.84 2.38
CA GLU A 686 -4.27 -28.50 2.82
C GLU A 686 -2.75 -28.34 2.88
N ALA A 687 -2.04 -29.31 3.45
CA ALA A 687 -0.58 -29.30 3.53
C ALA A 687 0.07 -29.34 2.14
N ASP A 688 -0.42 -30.20 1.24
CA ASP A 688 0.07 -30.30 -0.14
C ASP A 688 -0.14 -28.99 -0.91
N LYS A 689 -1.31 -28.35 -0.73
CA LYS A 689 -1.60 -27.03 -1.32
C LYS A 689 -0.67 -25.96 -0.77
N MET A 690 -0.45 -25.93 0.54
CA MET A 690 0.46 -24.97 1.20
C MET A 690 1.90 -25.20 0.76
N ALA A 691 2.35 -26.45 0.62
CA ALA A 691 3.68 -26.80 0.11
C ALA A 691 3.88 -26.35 -1.34
N ALA A 692 2.88 -26.55 -2.20
CA ALA A 692 2.93 -26.08 -3.59
C ALA A 692 3.01 -24.54 -3.67
N LEU A 693 2.24 -23.83 -2.84
CA LEU A 693 2.29 -22.36 -2.76
C LEU A 693 3.64 -21.87 -2.23
N LEU A 694 4.19 -22.52 -1.20
CA LEU A 694 5.51 -22.21 -0.66
C LEU A 694 6.62 -22.39 -1.70
N ALA A 695 6.61 -23.50 -2.45
CA ALA A 695 7.60 -23.73 -3.50
C ALA A 695 7.56 -22.64 -4.59
N ILE A 696 6.37 -22.15 -4.94
CA ILE A 696 6.22 -21.03 -5.89
C ILE A 696 6.75 -19.73 -5.27
N ALA A 697 6.40 -19.46 -4.00
CA ALA A 697 6.80 -18.24 -3.30
C ALA A 697 8.32 -18.17 -3.06
N GLU A 698 8.95 -19.28 -2.67
CA GLU A 698 10.40 -19.41 -2.54
C GLU A 698 11.12 -19.17 -3.87
N ARG A 699 10.59 -19.73 -4.96
CA ARG A 699 11.16 -19.49 -6.30
C ARG A 699 11.04 -18.03 -6.71
N LEU A 700 9.94 -17.35 -6.37
CA LEU A 700 9.76 -15.92 -6.62
C LEU A 700 10.73 -15.08 -5.79
N ILE A 701 10.87 -15.35 -4.49
CA ILE A 701 11.80 -14.64 -3.61
C ILE A 701 13.24 -14.86 -4.05
N SER A 702 13.61 -16.10 -4.39
CA SER A 702 14.94 -16.41 -4.92
C SER A 702 15.19 -15.69 -6.24
N GLY A 703 14.23 -15.68 -7.17
CA GLY A 703 14.34 -14.95 -8.43
C GLY A 703 14.45 -13.43 -8.27
N LEU A 704 13.88 -12.87 -7.20
CA LEU A 704 13.93 -11.45 -6.87
C LEU A 704 15.08 -11.08 -5.91
N SER A 705 15.90 -12.04 -5.49
CA SER A 705 17.02 -11.79 -4.57
C SER A 705 18.09 -10.86 -5.16
N SER A 706 18.41 -11.04 -6.44
CA SER A 706 19.32 -10.15 -7.16
C SER A 706 18.76 -8.73 -7.29
N GLU A 707 17.45 -8.61 -7.50
CA GLU A 707 16.77 -7.32 -7.59
C GLU A 707 16.70 -6.64 -6.22
N ARG A 708 16.56 -7.39 -5.13
CA ARG A 708 16.67 -6.89 -3.75
C ARG A 708 18.06 -6.28 -3.47
N GLU A 709 19.13 -7.00 -3.81
CA GLU A 709 20.50 -6.51 -3.66
C GLU A 709 20.73 -5.26 -4.51
N ARG A 710 20.28 -5.31 -5.77
CA ARG A 710 20.35 -4.17 -6.68
C ARG A 710 19.63 -2.94 -6.13
N TRP A 711 18.37 -3.06 -5.71
CA TRP A 711 17.62 -1.92 -5.15
C TRP A 711 18.26 -1.37 -3.88
N THR A 712 18.84 -2.24 -3.05
CA THR A 712 19.56 -1.82 -1.84
C THR A 712 20.79 -0.98 -2.22
N ASN A 713 21.56 -1.43 -3.21
CA ASN A 713 22.72 -0.70 -3.74
C ASN A 713 22.31 0.60 -4.44
N ASP A 714 21.23 0.57 -5.23
CA ASP A 714 20.68 1.73 -5.92
C ASP A 714 20.20 2.79 -4.93
N ILE A 715 19.54 2.41 -3.83
CA ILE A 715 19.16 3.32 -2.74
C ILE A 715 20.41 3.93 -2.08
N ALA A 716 21.45 3.14 -1.81
CA ALA A 716 22.70 3.65 -1.26
C ALA A 716 23.37 4.66 -2.20
N SER A 717 23.42 4.35 -3.49
CA SER A 717 23.92 5.25 -4.54
C SER A 717 23.08 6.52 -4.66
N LEU A 718 21.75 6.42 -4.62
CA LEU A 718 20.85 7.58 -4.63
C LEU A 718 21.06 8.49 -3.43
N LYS A 719 21.28 7.93 -2.23
CA LYS A 719 21.62 8.71 -1.02
C LYS A 719 22.97 9.43 -1.17
N GLU A 720 23.98 8.78 -1.73
CA GLU A 720 25.27 9.43 -2.01
C GLU A 720 25.12 10.53 -3.08
N ASN A 721 24.41 10.24 -4.16
CA ASN A 721 24.13 11.19 -5.23
C ASN A 721 23.34 12.39 -4.69
N ARG A 722 22.41 12.21 -3.75
CA ARG A 722 21.63 13.30 -3.14
C ARG A 722 22.51 14.37 -2.51
N VAL A 723 23.67 13.98 -1.97
CA VAL A 723 24.67 14.90 -1.41
C VAL A 723 25.49 15.56 -2.52
N LYS A 724 25.84 14.81 -3.56
CA LYS A 724 26.62 15.32 -4.71
C LYS A 724 25.83 16.31 -5.59
N LEU A 725 24.50 16.18 -5.65
CA LEU A 725 23.62 17.06 -6.42
C LEU A 725 23.84 18.55 -6.13
N ASP A 726 24.19 18.90 -4.89
CA ASP A 726 24.44 20.29 -4.49
C ASP A 726 25.58 20.92 -5.31
N GLY A 727 26.60 20.12 -5.65
CA GLY A 727 27.72 20.52 -6.50
C GLY A 727 27.52 20.21 -7.98
N ASP A 728 26.95 19.04 -8.31
CA ASP A 728 26.73 18.62 -9.69
C ASP A 728 25.77 19.56 -10.44
N CYS A 729 24.79 20.14 -9.75
CA CYS A 729 23.89 21.14 -10.35
C CYS A 729 24.54 22.52 -10.54
N LEU A 730 25.69 22.80 -9.91
CA LEU A 730 26.43 24.05 -10.13
C LEU A 730 27.25 24.03 -11.41
N LEU A 731 27.72 22.84 -11.81
CA LEU A 731 28.47 22.59 -13.04
C LEU A 731 27.52 22.50 -14.24
#